data_AF-A0A4Q9KEM3-F1
#
_entry.id   AF-A0A4Q9KEM3-F1
#
_cell.length_a   1.000
_cell.length_b   1.000
_cell.length_c   1.000
_cell.angle_alpha   90.00
_cell.angle_beta   90.00
_cell.angle_gamma   90.00
#
_symmetry.space_group_name_H-M   'P 1'
#
loop_
_entity.id
_entity.type
_entity.pdbx_description
1 polymer ?
#
loop_
_entity_poly.entity_id
_entity_poly.type
_entity_poly.pdbx_seq_one_letter_code
_entity_poly.pdbx_strand_id
1 'polypeptide(L)'
;MEPTPGLDVEVVWSLATGGSKVAADPNLKAPPAAMGPPAAGVEEACQWFVDGLRADGPRRFLFFVGGPGGGKSQAASSLVAGLEEIDPQNSDLAHRTYRYRTPAGPLTLINDATIATEGDGILGDIQEAIDRGDHLIACINRGILADAATSRGGSRAHQIADWLTAGDGAHVVEAIQAQDYLRVGALVGEDGVASALLAAVLIDTCSLFEEKPQVHFSGGDLAPKKYRLGQFSKVDRAKTPAGILFSKVAHSLTWPSVVAPEWDPVRANIQALQDPAVLCGHLQLMRGAEIALGERFTYRELWGSICRAIFGDLPLRMGPVPATTYIADRMPPEDANEQDTFARLQELAQLRSFVGLFGGMETGDPGMAQDPVLRFTRRIDPLLDARPGNIARPDGGWASPVLDAFSSTALGGSPLDSLEQEMPRERHGVIQPFDRSVDLAFRNYCTTAKPEQRASATAWYGRYLTRMYAAAMGVPAFREVVTAWTGAWALSPTLPDVLGGPLRTLLSPRRDPSSLDSNPVVPLYASRTEPILGYVAQPTLALRASAFQFGTRREGEALHLTVKEDGGPIGSVLLDFDLLREAMTCSDDWLGMTEAREQTEPRVERFRARRLVSSRLAQNPPLAVEHGMRDDQISVETD
;
A
#
# COMPACT_ATOMS: atom_id res chain seq x y z
N MET A 1 18.80 -2.79 -36.20
CA MET A 1 17.96 -2.63 -35.00
C MET A 1 16.56 -2.36 -35.49
N GLU A 2 15.68 -3.37 -35.42
CA GLU A 2 14.26 -3.15 -35.66
C GLU A 2 13.73 -2.21 -34.56
N PRO A 3 12.88 -1.22 -34.88
CA PRO A 3 12.27 -0.38 -33.86
C PRO A 3 11.40 -1.28 -32.96
N THR A 4 11.66 -1.27 -31.66
CA THR A 4 10.79 -1.90 -30.68
C THR A 4 9.37 -1.36 -30.89
N PRO A 5 8.36 -2.20 -31.18
CA PRO A 5 6.99 -1.71 -31.30
C PRO A 5 6.60 -1.04 -29.98
N GLY A 6 6.08 0.19 -30.08
CA GLY A 6 5.60 0.96 -28.93
C GLY A 6 4.54 0.19 -28.14
N LEU A 7 4.39 0.52 -26.86
CA LEU A 7 3.35 -0.06 -26.03
C LEU A 7 1.99 0.50 -26.48
N ASP A 8 1.02 -0.38 -26.77
CA ASP A 8 -0.35 0.01 -27.13
C ASP A 8 -1.28 0.05 -25.90
N VAL A 9 -2.34 0.84 -25.98
CA VAL A 9 -3.40 1.03 -24.98
C VAL A 9 -4.02 -0.30 -24.55
N GLU A 10 -4.33 -1.17 -25.52
CA GLU A 10 -4.93 -2.48 -25.25
C GLU A 10 -4.00 -3.38 -24.43
N VAL A 11 -2.68 -3.26 -24.63
CA VAL A 11 -1.68 -4.03 -23.86
C VAL A 11 -1.68 -3.57 -22.41
N VAL A 12 -1.64 -2.25 -22.15
CA VAL A 12 -1.70 -1.70 -20.78
C VAL A 12 -3.00 -2.12 -20.08
N TRP A 13 -4.13 -2.06 -20.78
CA TRP A 13 -5.43 -2.45 -20.23
C TRP A 13 -5.51 -3.95 -19.92
N SER A 14 -4.97 -4.80 -20.80
CA SER A 14 -4.94 -6.26 -20.57
C SER A 14 -4.10 -6.64 -19.34
N LEU A 15 -2.98 -5.94 -19.11
CA LEU A 15 -2.11 -6.17 -17.95
C LEU A 15 -2.76 -5.70 -16.64
N ALA A 16 -3.59 -4.65 -16.69
CA ALA A 16 -4.36 -4.15 -15.55
C ALA A 16 -5.49 -5.12 -15.13
N THR A 17 -6.12 -5.80 -16.10
CA THR A 17 -7.27 -6.69 -15.88
C THR A 17 -6.88 -8.17 -15.72
N GLY A 18 -5.60 -8.49 -15.87
CA GLY A 18 -5.05 -9.84 -15.69
C GLY A 18 -5.16 -10.75 -16.92
N GLY A 19 -5.71 -10.26 -18.03
CA GLY A 19 -6.01 -11.09 -19.21
C GLY A 19 -6.98 -12.24 -18.90
N SER A 20 -7.39 -12.99 -19.93
CA SER A 20 -8.30 -14.13 -19.77
C SER A 20 -7.67 -15.38 -19.14
N LYS A 21 -6.41 -15.32 -18.70
CA LYS A 21 -5.66 -16.47 -18.18
C LYS A 21 -5.42 -16.33 -16.68
N VAL A 22 -5.96 -17.28 -15.91
CA VAL A 22 -5.92 -17.34 -14.43
C VAL A 22 -4.50 -17.55 -13.88
N ALA A 23 -3.60 -18.11 -14.69
CA ALA A 23 -2.16 -18.22 -14.42
C ALA A 23 -1.38 -18.00 -15.72
N ALA A 24 -0.19 -17.40 -15.63
CA ALA A 24 0.73 -17.36 -16.77
C ALA A 24 1.29 -18.77 -16.98
N ASP A 25 0.97 -19.37 -18.11
CA ASP A 25 1.67 -20.54 -18.62
C ASP A 25 3.16 -20.14 -18.78
N PRO A 26 4.09 -20.87 -18.13
CA PRO A 26 5.50 -20.53 -18.14
C PRO A 26 6.14 -20.55 -19.54
N ASN A 27 5.47 -21.16 -20.51
CA ASN A 27 5.90 -21.22 -21.90
C ASN A 27 5.39 -20.03 -22.76
N LEU A 28 4.51 -19.16 -22.23
CA LEU A 28 4.04 -17.97 -22.94
C LEU A 28 5.06 -16.82 -22.82
N LYS A 29 5.52 -16.33 -23.98
CA LYS A 29 6.37 -15.12 -24.07
C LYS A 29 5.59 -13.89 -23.61
N ALA A 30 5.90 -13.38 -22.42
CA ALA A 30 5.39 -12.08 -21.96
C ALA A 30 5.91 -10.95 -22.88
N PRO A 31 5.12 -9.88 -23.12
CA PRO A 31 5.60 -8.71 -23.86
C PRO A 31 6.83 -8.10 -23.16
N PRO A 32 8.01 -8.04 -23.80
CA PRO A 32 9.27 -7.67 -23.12
C PRO A 32 9.42 -6.19 -22.75
N ALA A 33 8.64 -5.28 -23.35
CA ALA A 33 9.05 -3.87 -23.44
C ALA A 33 8.85 -3.04 -22.16
N ALA A 34 7.98 -3.45 -21.22
CA ALA A 34 7.62 -2.61 -20.07
C ALA A 34 7.56 -3.38 -18.74
N MET A 35 8.56 -4.24 -18.47
CA MET A 35 8.66 -4.90 -17.17
C MET A 35 9.30 -3.99 -16.11
N GLY A 36 8.67 -3.92 -14.95
CA GLY A 36 9.22 -3.30 -13.74
C GLY A 36 10.35 -4.14 -13.14
N PRO A 37 11.21 -3.56 -12.29
CA PRO A 37 12.25 -4.32 -11.60
C PRO A 37 11.66 -5.44 -10.74
N PRO A 38 12.24 -6.66 -10.69
CA PRO A 38 11.68 -7.71 -9.84
C PRO A 38 11.75 -7.31 -8.35
N ALA A 39 10.88 -7.91 -7.54
CA ALA A 39 10.84 -7.69 -6.11
C ALA A 39 12.21 -7.95 -5.44
N ALA A 40 12.39 -7.39 -4.24
CA ALA A 40 13.63 -7.52 -3.48
C ALA A 40 14.07 -8.98 -3.32
N GLY A 41 15.33 -9.28 -3.68
CA GLY A 41 15.91 -10.61 -3.55
C GLY A 41 15.49 -11.62 -4.61
N VAL A 42 14.53 -11.32 -5.50
CA VAL A 42 14.13 -12.26 -6.56
C VAL A 42 15.27 -12.52 -7.53
N GLU A 43 15.91 -11.46 -8.04
CA GLU A 43 16.98 -11.58 -9.05
C GLU A 43 18.18 -12.33 -8.48
N GLU A 44 18.59 -11.98 -7.25
CA GLU A 44 19.71 -12.59 -6.55
C GLU A 44 19.40 -14.06 -6.17
N ALA A 45 18.18 -14.36 -5.72
CA ALA A 45 17.78 -15.73 -5.42
C ALA A 45 17.63 -16.59 -6.70
N CYS A 46 17.18 -16.00 -7.81
CA CYS A 46 17.19 -16.65 -9.11
C CYS A 46 18.62 -16.99 -9.57
N GLN A 47 19.53 -16.02 -9.49
CA GLN A 47 20.94 -16.21 -9.85
C GLN A 47 21.59 -17.28 -8.96
N TRP A 48 21.38 -17.18 -7.65
CA TRP A 48 21.77 -18.21 -6.69
C TRP A 48 21.22 -19.57 -7.12
N PHE A 49 19.93 -19.69 -7.41
CA PHE A 49 19.37 -20.98 -7.80
C PHE A 49 20.04 -21.59 -9.04
N VAL A 50 20.19 -20.79 -10.11
CA VAL A 50 20.79 -21.21 -11.38
C VAL A 50 22.24 -21.68 -11.21
N ASP A 51 23.04 -20.98 -10.41
CA ASP A 51 24.43 -21.39 -10.14
C ASP A 51 24.49 -22.75 -9.43
N GLY A 52 23.46 -23.08 -8.67
CA GLY A 52 23.30 -24.37 -8.02
C GLY A 52 22.90 -25.53 -8.90
N LEU A 53 22.20 -25.25 -10.00
CA LEU A 53 21.81 -26.28 -10.97
C LEU A 53 23.02 -26.81 -11.77
N ARG A 54 24.19 -26.16 -11.63
CA ARG A 54 25.42 -26.49 -12.36
C ARG A 54 26.51 -27.11 -11.47
N ALA A 55 26.34 -27.08 -10.15
CA ALA A 55 27.34 -27.55 -9.21
C ALA A 55 26.97 -28.92 -8.64
N ASP A 56 27.95 -29.81 -8.49
CA ASP A 56 27.80 -31.01 -7.65
C ASP A 56 27.73 -30.58 -6.19
N GLY A 57 26.59 -30.80 -5.55
CA GLY A 57 26.34 -30.33 -4.19
C GLY A 57 24.91 -30.61 -3.70
N PRO A 58 24.51 -30.06 -2.54
CA PRO A 58 23.16 -30.21 -2.01
C PRO A 58 22.12 -29.65 -2.99
N ARG A 59 20.91 -30.21 -2.96
CA ARG A 59 19.80 -29.73 -3.79
C ARG A 59 19.45 -28.29 -3.44
N ARG A 60 18.94 -27.54 -4.41
CA ARG A 60 18.48 -26.14 -4.18
C ARG A 60 16.99 -26.07 -4.26
N PHE A 61 16.39 -25.49 -3.23
CA PHE A 61 14.96 -25.19 -3.16
C PHE A 61 14.77 -23.67 -3.13
N LEU A 62 13.98 -23.16 -4.06
CA LEU A 62 13.63 -21.75 -4.18
C LEU A 62 12.12 -21.57 -4.00
N PHE A 63 11.74 -20.80 -3.00
CA PHE A 63 10.35 -20.50 -2.68
C PHE A 63 10.04 -19.05 -3.00
N PHE A 64 9.03 -18.81 -3.83
CA PHE A 64 8.42 -17.49 -4.00
C PHE A 64 7.11 -17.47 -3.22
N VAL A 65 7.06 -16.71 -2.13
CA VAL A 65 5.89 -16.63 -1.24
C VAL A 65 5.27 -15.25 -1.35
N GLY A 66 3.95 -15.19 -1.52
CA GLY A 66 3.22 -13.91 -1.49
C GLY A 66 1.84 -13.96 -2.14
N GLY A 67 1.10 -12.87 -2.10
CA GLY A 67 -0.21 -12.73 -2.75
C GLY A 67 -0.19 -12.89 -4.29
N PRO A 68 -1.37 -13.04 -4.93
CA PRO A 68 -1.49 -13.05 -6.39
C PRO A 68 -0.99 -11.72 -7.00
N GLY A 69 -0.53 -11.74 -8.24
CA GLY A 69 -0.11 -10.51 -8.94
C GLY A 69 1.27 -9.94 -8.55
N GLY A 70 2.03 -10.60 -7.67
CA GLY A 70 3.39 -10.18 -7.28
C GLY A 70 4.52 -10.54 -8.27
N GLY A 71 4.23 -11.31 -9.33
CA GLY A 71 5.25 -11.72 -10.31
C GLY A 71 5.95 -13.06 -10.01
N LYS A 72 5.44 -13.87 -9.08
CA LYS A 72 5.98 -15.21 -8.74
C LYS A 72 6.14 -16.11 -9.97
N SER A 73 5.04 -16.35 -10.68
CA SER A 73 5.00 -17.24 -11.85
C SER A 73 5.91 -16.73 -12.96
N GLN A 74 6.03 -15.41 -13.13
CA GLN A 74 6.94 -14.84 -14.12
C GLN A 74 8.41 -15.09 -13.78
N ALA A 75 8.80 -14.92 -12.51
CA ALA A 75 10.16 -15.23 -12.06
C ALA A 75 10.47 -16.72 -12.27
N ALA A 76 9.54 -17.60 -11.90
CA ALA A 76 9.66 -19.03 -12.13
C ALA A 76 9.76 -19.41 -13.62
N SER A 77 8.91 -18.81 -14.47
CA SER A 77 8.93 -19.02 -15.93
C SER A 77 10.28 -18.64 -16.53
N SER A 78 10.87 -17.53 -16.06
CA SER A 78 12.18 -17.06 -16.52
C SER A 78 13.32 -18.01 -16.14
N LEU A 79 13.20 -18.72 -15.00
CA LEU A 79 14.19 -19.70 -14.55
C LEU A 79 14.15 -21.01 -15.34
N VAL A 80 12.97 -21.42 -15.79
CA VAL A 80 12.80 -22.65 -16.58
C VAL A 80 12.88 -22.40 -18.09
N ALA A 81 12.97 -21.14 -18.51
CA ALA A 81 13.10 -20.76 -19.91
C ALA A 81 14.33 -21.41 -20.55
N GLY A 82 14.10 -22.30 -21.52
CA GLY A 82 15.15 -23.02 -22.23
C GLY A 82 15.58 -24.34 -21.59
N LEU A 83 14.94 -24.78 -20.50
CA LEU A 83 15.08 -26.14 -19.98
C LEU A 83 14.17 -27.10 -20.75
N GLU A 84 14.60 -28.37 -20.87
CA GLU A 84 13.79 -29.43 -21.48
C GLU A 84 12.79 -29.97 -20.46
N GLU A 85 11.50 -29.91 -20.78
CA GLU A 85 10.44 -30.48 -19.94
C GLU A 85 10.48 -32.01 -19.96
N ILE A 86 10.37 -32.62 -18.78
CA ILE A 86 10.25 -34.07 -18.60
C ILE A 86 8.75 -34.39 -18.63
N ASP A 87 8.34 -35.25 -19.56
CA ASP A 87 6.95 -35.65 -19.79
C ASP A 87 6.02 -34.45 -20.07
N PRO A 88 6.24 -33.70 -21.17
CA PRO A 88 5.46 -32.52 -21.50
C PRO A 88 3.98 -32.85 -21.62
N GLN A 89 3.16 -32.12 -20.88
CA GLN A 89 1.71 -32.33 -20.85
C GLN A 89 1.05 -31.48 -21.95
N ASN A 90 0.42 -32.14 -22.92
CA ASN A 90 -0.33 -31.47 -23.99
C ASN A 90 -1.70 -31.01 -23.48
N SER A 91 -1.77 -29.88 -22.78
CA SER A 91 -3.02 -29.23 -22.41
C SER A 91 -2.90 -27.71 -22.57
N ASP A 92 -3.97 -27.06 -23.08
CA ASP A 92 -4.05 -25.60 -23.20
C ASP A 92 -4.23 -24.89 -21.83
N LEU A 93 -4.32 -25.66 -20.74
CA LEU A 93 -4.53 -25.20 -19.37
C LEU A 93 -3.23 -25.32 -18.55
N ALA A 94 -3.02 -24.36 -17.65
CA ALA A 94 -1.87 -24.40 -16.74
C ALA A 94 -2.00 -25.58 -15.76
N HIS A 95 -0.95 -26.40 -15.69
CA HIS A 95 -0.76 -27.44 -14.68
C HIS A 95 -0.15 -26.86 -13.40
N ARG A 96 -0.35 -27.57 -12.29
CA ARG A 96 0.22 -27.20 -10.97
C ARG A 96 1.72 -27.45 -10.91
N THR A 97 2.15 -28.62 -11.37
CA THR A 97 3.53 -29.13 -11.23
C THR A 97 4.09 -29.48 -12.60
N TYR A 98 5.31 -29.02 -12.86
CA TYR A 98 6.07 -29.30 -14.07
C TYR A 98 7.43 -29.87 -13.68
N ARG A 99 8.04 -30.68 -14.55
CA ARG A 99 9.38 -31.23 -14.31
C ARG A 99 10.30 -30.90 -15.46
N TYR A 100 11.54 -30.58 -15.16
CA TYR A 100 12.53 -30.16 -16.16
C TYR A 100 13.87 -30.89 -15.94
N ARG A 101 14.59 -31.13 -17.03
CA ARG A 101 15.93 -31.69 -16.99
C ARG A 101 16.95 -30.57 -16.73
N THR A 102 17.85 -30.77 -15.76
CA THR A 102 18.99 -29.86 -15.52
C THR A 102 20.31 -30.64 -15.42
N PRO A 103 21.47 -29.99 -15.55
CA PRO A 103 22.78 -30.65 -15.49
C PRO A 103 23.05 -31.39 -14.17
N ALA A 104 22.68 -30.82 -13.03
CA ALA A 104 22.92 -31.41 -11.71
C ALA A 104 21.82 -32.39 -11.26
N GLY A 105 20.68 -32.47 -11.96
CA GLY A 105 19.55 -33.35 -11.62
C GLY A 105 18.21 -32.84 -12.12
N PRO A 106 17.10 -33.55 -11.92
CA PRO A 106 15.78 -33.05 -12.30
C PRO A 106 15.36 -31.86 -11.43
N LEU A 107 14.52 -30.99 -11.98
CA LEU A 107 13.91 -29.84 -11.33
C LEU A 107 12.40 -30.00 -11.33
N THR A 108 11.78 -29.87 -10.18
CA THR A 108 10.32 -29.76 -10.02
C THR A 108 9.93 -28.29 -9.84
N LEU A 109 8.99 -27.79 -10.66
CA LEU A 109 8.38 -26.46 -10.55
C LEU A 109 6.92 -26.59 -10.13
N ILE A 110 6.55 -25.96 -9.02
CA ILE A 110 5.17 -25.79 -8.57
C ILE A 110 4.76 -24.33 -8.86
N ASN A 111 3.98 -24.08 -9.93
CA ASN A 111 3.74 -22.72 -10.45
C ASN A 111 2.56 -21.99 -9.78
N ASP A 112 1.57 -22.73 -9.28
CA ASP A 112 0.48 -22.18 -8.49
C ASP A 112 -0.10 -23.25 -7.55
N ALA A 113 0.24 -23.15 -6.27
CA ALA A 113 -0.22 -24.07 -5.24
C ALA A 113 -1.75 -24.05 -5.01
N THR A 114 -2.50 -23.10 -5.62
CA THR A 114 -3.96 -23.03 -5.52
C THR A 114 -4.70 -23.89 -6.55
N ILE A 115 -4.01 -24.39 -7.58
CA ILE A 115 -4.62 -25.33 -8.54
C ILE A 115 -4.88 -26.64 -7.80
N ALA A 116 -6.16 -27.06 -7.74
CA ALA A 116 -6.56 -28.29 -7.07
C ALA A 116 -5.93 -29.51 -7.75
N THR A 117 -5.36 -30.40 -6.94
CA THR A 117 -4.86 -31.71 -7.36
C THR A 117 -5.41 -32.77 -6.43
N GLU A 118 -5.55 -34.01 -6.91
CA GLU A 118 -5.84 -35.17 -6.05
C GLU A 118 -4.60 -35.45 -5.18
N GLY A 119 -4.62 -35.12 -3.87
CA GLY A 119 -3.51 -35.38 -2.94
C GLY A 119 -3.40 -34.40 -1.75
N ASP A 120 -2.30 -34.51 -0.98
CA ASP A 120 -1.99 -33.73 0.26
C ASP A 120 -1.62 -32.24 0.01
N GLY A 121 -2.07 -31.67 -1.12
CA GLY A 121 -1.79 -30.29 -1.49
C GLY A 121 -0.30 -29.95 -1.56
N ILE A 122 0.07 -28.73 -1.14
CA ILE A 122 1.44 -28.20 -1.31
C ILE A 122 2.48 -28.97 -0.50
N LEU A 123 2.07 -29.54 0.63
CA LEU A 123 2.96 -30.32 1.49
C LEU A 123 3.31 -31.65 0.84
N GLY A 124 2.36 -32.27 0.15
CA GLY A 124 2.59 -33.45 -0.68
C GLY A 124 3.59 -33.16 -1.80
N ASP A 125 3.38 -32.07 -2.54
CA ASP A 125 4.26 -31.68 -3.65
C ASP A 125 5.72 -31.45 -3.17
N ILE A 126 5.90 -30.75 -2.04
CA ILE A 126 7.22 -30.51 -1.45
C ILE A 126 7.86 -31.82 -0.98
N GLN A 127 7.09 -32.69 -0.31
CA GLN A 127 7.61 -33.97 0.18
C GLN A 127 8.02 -34.88 -0.97
N GLU A 128 7.22 -34.93 -2.04
CA GLU A 128 7.53 -35.71 -3.24
C GLU A 128 8.83 -35.23 -3.93
N ALA A 129 9.05 -33.91 -4.00
CA ALA A 129 10.29 -33.35 -4.53
C ALA A 129 11.52 -33.72 -3.66
N ILE A 130 11.35 -33.73 -2.33
CA ILE A 130 12.39 -34.17 -1.38
C ILE A 130 12.71 -35.65 -1.58
N ASP A 131 11.68 -36.51 -1.64
CA ASP A 131 11.83 -37.96 -1.72
C ASP A 131 12.47 -38.39 -3.06
N ARG A 132 12.20 -37.65 -4.15
CA ARG A 132 12.84 -37.84 -5.46
C ARG A 132 14.27 -37.31 -5.52
N GLY A 133 14.65 -36.43 -4.58
CA GLY A 133 15.93 -35.72 -4.62
C GLY A 133 16.01 -34.76 -5.81
N ASP A 134 14.92 -34.11 -6.18
CA ASP A 134 14.87 -33.10 -7.24
C ASP A 134 15.33 -31.73 -6.71
N HIS A 135 15.72 -30.81 -7.60
CA HIS A 135 15.69 -29.37 -7.28
C HIS A 135 14.23 -28.89 -7.23
N LEU A 136 13.95 -27.79 -6.54
CA LEU A 136 12.58 -27.31 -6.37
C LEU A 136 12.46 -25.80 -6.60
N ILE A 137 11.48 -25.39 -7.41
CA ILE A 137 10.94 -24.02 -7.41
C ILE A 137 9.48 -24.11 -6.99
N ALA A 138 9.05 -23.32 -6.01
CA ALA A 138 7.66 -23.32 -5.57
C ALA A 138 7.10 -21.89 -5.46
N CYS A 139 6.03 -21.61 -6.20
CA CYS A 139 5.25 -20.38 -6.13
C CYS A 139 4.04 -20.59 -5.21
N ILE A 140 4.09 -20.02 -4.01
CA ILE A 140 3.14 -20.30 -2.93
C ILE A 140 2.40 -19.02 -2.54
N ASN A 141 1.07 -19.11 -2.44
CA ASN A 141 0.24 -18.05 -1.88
C ASN A 141 0.24 -18.13 -0.33
N ARG A 142 0.33 -16.99 0.35
CA ARG A 142 0.39 -16.95 1.83
C ARG A 142 -0.75 -17.69 2.52
N GLY A 143 -1.97 -17.63 1.99
CA GLY A 143 -3.13 -18.34 2.54
C GLY A 143 -2.94 -19.85 2.54
N ILE A 144 -2.47 -20.41 1.42
CA ILE A 144 -2.17 -21.84 1.30
C ILE A 144 -1.05 -22.26 2.27
N LEU A 145 -0.04 -21.41 2.45
CA LEU A 145 1.05 -21.67 3.38
C LEU A 145 0.57 -21.63 4.85
N ALA A 146 -0.30 -20.69 5.20
CA ALA A 146 -0.87 -20.59 6.53
C ALA A 146 -1.73 -21.82 6.87
N ASP A 147 -2.57 -22.26 5.93
CA ASP A 147 -3.37 -23.48 6.09
C ASP A 147 -2.44 -24.70 6.29
N ALA A 148 -1.39 -24.81 5.47
CA ALA A 148 -0.40 -25.88 5.56
C ALA A 148 0.43 -25.86 6.87
N ALA A 149 0.69 -24.70 7.46
CA ALA A 149 1.38 -24.59 8.75
C ALA A 149 0.46 -24.95 9.93
N THR A 150 -0.87 -24.85 9.77
CA THR A 150 -1.82 -25.24 10.82
C THR A 150 -2.11 -26.74 10.85
N SER A 151 -1.85 -27.47 9.75
CA SER A 151 -1.96 -28.93 9.76
C SER A 151 -0.89 -29.55 10.65
N ARG A 152 -1.32 -30.41 11.58
CA ARG A 152 -0.39 -31.13 12.46
C ARG A 152 0.30 -32.24 11.68
N GLY A 153 1.59 -32.11 11.46
CA GLY A 153 2.42 -33.15 10.83
C GLY A 153 3.89 -33.02 11.19
N GLY A 154 4.62 -34.13 11.18
CA GLY A 154 6.07 -34.18 11.48
C GLY A 154 6.98 -34.29 10.26
N SER A 155 6.43 -34.26 9.04
CA SER A 155 7.22 -34.45 7.82
C SER A 155 8.18 -33.27 7.57
N ARG A 156 9.22 -33.50 6.77
CA ARG A 156 10.16 -32.44 6.39
C ARG A 156 9.46 -31.29 5.66
N ALA A 157 8.43 -31.60 4.85
CA ALA A 157 7.61 -30.59 4.19
C ALA A 157 6.86 -29.67 5.19
N HIS A 158 6.30 -30.22 6.27
CA HIS A 158 5.65 -29.41 7.33
C HIS A 158 6.64 -28.46 7.98
N GLN A 159 7.85 -28.95 8.29
CA GLN A 159 8.88 -28.15 8.93
C GLN A 159 9.40 -27.03 8.02
N ILE A 160 9.47 -27.26 6.70
CA ILE A 160 9.74 -26.20 5.72
C ILE A 160 8.60 -25.18 5.71
N ALA A 161 7.33 -25.62 5.73
CA ALA A 161 6.18 -24.71 5.77
C ALA A 161 6.16 -23.84 7.05
N ASP A 162 6.52 -24.41 8.20
CA ASP A 162 6.69 -23.69 9.46
C ASP A 162 7.81 -22.66 9.36
N TRP A 163 8.98 -23.04 8.80
CA TRP A 163 10.09 -22.12 8.57
C TRP A 163 9.74 -20.99 7.61
N LEU A 164 9.00 -21.27 6.52
CA LEU A 164 8.50 -20.28 5.58
C LEU A 164 7.50 -19.30 6.23
N THR A 165 6.82 -19.71 7.31
CA THR A 165 5.86 -18.88 8.03
C THR A 165 6.53 -18.10 9.16
N ALA A 166 7.11 -18.80 10.14
CA ALA A 166 7.61 -18.26 11.40
C ALA A 166 9.06 -17.75 11.34
N GLY A 167 9.86 -18.17 10.35
CA GLY A 167 11.22 -17.68 10.13
C GLY A 167 12.29 -18.33 11.01
N ASP A 168 11.94 -18.74 12.23
CA ASP A 168 12.78 -19.53 13.14
C ASP A 168 11.91 -20.50 13.96
N GLY A 169 12.45 -21.69 14.24
CA GLY A 169 11.83 -22.66 15.16
C GLY A 169 11.56 -24.08 14.63
N ALA A 170 11.94 -24.40 13.40
CA ALA A 170 11.84 -25.76 12.87
C ALA A 170 13.11 -26.57 13.17
N HIS A 171 12.98 -27.78 13.73
CA HIS A 171 14.13 -28.58 14.19
C HIS A 171 15.07 -29.06 13.06
N VAL A 172 14.61 -29.13 11.80
CA VAL A 172 15.38 -29.66 10.66
C VAL A 172 15.86 -28.56 9.69
N VAL A 173 15.34 -27.34 9.79
CA VAL A 173 15.80 -26.21 8.97
C VAL A 173 16.71 -25.31 9.79
N GLU A 174 18.00 -25.33 9.50
CA GLU A 174 18.96 -24.41 10.08
C GLU A 174 18.87 -23.06 9.36
N ALA A 175 18.44 -22.01 10.07
CA ALA A 175 18.40 -20.66 9.54
C ALA A 175 19.82 -20.11 9.39
N ILE A 176 20.21 -19.76 8.17
CA ILE A 176 21.55 -19.21 7.87
C ILE A 176 21.48 -17.68 7.92
N GLN A 177 20.52 -17.08 7.20
CA GLN A 177 20.25 -15.65 7.22
C GLN A 177 18.76 -15.37 7.01
N ALA A 178 18.23 -14.36 7.71
CA ALA A 178 16.84 -13.98 7.57
C ALA A 178 16.66 -12.45 7.60
N GLN A 179 15.91 -11.95 6.64
CA GLN A 179 15.28 -10.63 6.63
C GLN A 179 13.80 -10.82 6.30
N ASP A 180 12.99 -9.77 6.52
CA ASP A 180 11.52 -9.84 6.35
C ASP A 180 11.09 -10.26 4.92
N TYR A 181 11.94 -10.00 3.91
CA TYR A 181 11.66 -10.26 2.49
C TYR A 181 12.48 -11.41 1.88
N LEU A 182 13.55 -11.88 2.54
CA LEU A 182 14.40 -12.98 2.06
C LEU A 182 14.89 -13.81 3.24
N ARG A 183 14.69 -15.13 3.15
CA ARG A 183 15.21 -16.10 4.12
C ARG A 183 16.08 -17.12 3.41
N VAL A 184 17.15 -17.53 4.08
CA VAL A 184 18.13 -18.50 3.61
C VAL A 184 18.33 -19.52 4.71
N GLY A 185 18.26 -20.80 4.36
CA GLY A 185 18.41 -21.89 5.32
C GLY A 185 18.97 -23.16 4.67
N ALA A 186 19.22 -24.17 5.50
CA ALA A 186 19.61 -25.50 5.05
C ALA A 186 18.69 -26.56 5.67
N LEU A 187 18.30 -27.54 4.86
CA LEU A 187 17.57 -28.72 5.30
C LEU A 187 18.59 -29.77 5.69
N VAL A 188 18.76 -29.98 6.99
CA VAL A 188 19.81 -30.83 7.54
C VAL A 188 19.26 -32.23 7.79
N GLY A 189 20.01 -33.26 7.38
CA GLY A 189 19.69 -34.66 7.69
C GLY A 189 19.95 -35.01 9.16
N GLU A 190 19.58 -36.22 9.58
CA GLU A 190 19.88 -36.71 10.94
C GLU A 190 21.39 -36.84 11.20
N ASP A 191 22.17 -36.95 10.14
CA ASP A 191 23.64 -36.99 10.13
C ASP A 191 24.30 -35.60 10.25
N GLY A 192 23.52 -34.53 10.30
CA GLY A 192 24.02 -33.16 10.34
C GLY A 192 24.48 -32.62 8.98
N VAL A 193 24.29 -33.37 7.89
CA VAL A 193 24.69 -32.96 6.55
C VAL A 193 23.52 -32.26 5.85
N ALA A 194 23.78 -31.13 5.20
CA ALA A 194 22.77 -30.42 4.43
C ALA A 194 22.35 -31.24 3.21
N SER A 195 21.09 -31.70 3.21
CA SER A 195 20.47 -32.40 2.08
C SER A 195 19.97 -31.44 0.99
N ALA A 196 19.56 -30.23 1.40
CA ALA A 196 19.19 -29.15 0.50
C ALA A 196 19.52 -27.77 1.10
N LEU A 197 19.80 -26.80 0.24
CA LEU A 197 19.86 -25.38 0.56
C LEU A 197 18.57 -24.70 0.12
N LEU A 198 18.07 -23.77 0.93
CA LEU A 198 16.77 -23.15 0.80
C LEU A 198 16.92 -21.64 0.68
N ALA A 199 16.24 -21.05 -0.29
CA ALA A 199 16.02 -19.61 -0.35
C ALA A 199 14.51 -19.34 -0.49
N ALA A 200 13.98 -18.44 0.33
CA ALA A 200 12.58 -18.04 0.30
C ALA A 200 12.46 -16.53 0.15
N VAL A 201 11.90 -16.09 -0.97
CA VAL A 201 11.63 -14.69 -1.28
C VAL A 201 10.17 -14.37 -0.97
N LEU A 202 9.93 -13.46 -0.04
CA LEU A 202 8.59 -12.97 0.30
C LEU A 202 8.30 -11.73 -0.54
N ILE A 203 7.70 -11.95 -1.71
CA ILE A 203 7.57 -10.96 -2.80
C ILE A 203 6.68 -9.78 -2.43
N ASP A 204 5.71 -10.00 -1.56
CA ASP A 204 4.74 -8.99 -1.14
C ASP A 204 5.17 -8.26 0.15
N THR A 205 6.41 -8.45 0.66
CA THR A 205 6.86 -7.81 1.92
C THR A 205 7.27 -6.34 1.77
N CYS A 206 7.94 -5.98 0.67
CA CYS A 206 8.45 -4.63 0.44
C CYS A 206 7.50 -3.84 -0.47
N SER A 207 7.25 -2.57 -0.14
CA SER A 207 6.52 -1.66 -1.02
C SER A 207 7.25 -1.43 -2.34
N LEU A 208 6.49 -1.36 -3.45
CA LEU A 208 7.01 -0.98 -4.76
C LEU A 208 7.33 0.53 -4.85
N PHE A 209 6.88 1.34 -3.89
CA PHE A 209 7.08 2.80 -3.83
C PHE A 209 8.16 3.23 -2.83
N GLU A 210 8.97 2.28 -2.36
CA GLU A 210 10.13 2.51 -1.49
C GLU A 210 11.39 1.98 -2.17
N GLU A 211 12.56 2.34 -1.62
CA GLU A 211 13.83 1.87 -2.16
C GLU A 211 13.94 0.35 -2.00
N LYS A 212 14.23 -0.35 -3.11
CA LYS A 212 14.43 -1.80 -3.11
C LYS A 212 15.64 -2.12 -2.22
N PRO A 213 15.51 -2.92 -1.15
CA PRO A 213 16.65 -3.33 -0.35
C PRO A 213 17.60 -4.20 -1.18
N GLN A 214 18.90 -3.98 -0.99
CA GLN A 214 19.94 -4.68 -1.75
C GLN A 214 20.21 -6.06 -1.15
N VAL A 215 20.43 -7.06 -2.01
CA VAL A 215 20.93 -8.38 -1.63
C VAL A 215 22.31 -8.55 -2.26
N HIS A 216 23.31 -8.90 -1.45
CA HIS A 216 24.64 -9.21 -1.97
C HIS A 216 24.70 -10.71 -2.23
N PHE A 217 25.14 -11.10 -3.43
CA PHE A 217 25.38 -12.48 -3.78
C PHE A 217 26.87 -12.66 -4.08
N SER A 218 27.56 -13.46 -3.28
CA SER A 218 28.99 -13.73 -3.47
C SER A 218 29.33 -15.14 -3.00
N GLY A 219 30.03 -15.91 -3.85
CA GLY A 219 30.54 -17.22 -3.47
C GLY A 219 29.47 -18.30 -3.20
N GLY A 220 28.22 -18.09 -3.67
CA GLY A 220 27.11 -19.01 -3.37
C GLY A 220 26.25 -18.58 -2.19
N ASP A 221 26.62 -17.52 -1.48
CA ASP A 221 25.89 -17.01 -0.31
C ASP A 221 25.04 -15.79 -0.66
N LEU A 222 23.83 -15.75 -0.09
CA LEU A 222 22.90 -14.63 -0.17
C LEU A 222 22.95 -13.83 1.13
N ALA A 223 23.28 -12.54 1.02
CA ALA A 223 23.37 -11.61 2.13
C ALA A 223 22.39 -10.43 1.96
N PRO A 224 21.12 -10.58 2.40
CA PRO A 224 20.13 -9.52 2.34
C PRO A 224 20.41 -8.38 3.34
N LYS A 225 20.37 -7.13 2.86
CA LYS A 225 20.40 -5.94 3.73
C LYS A 225 19.03 -5.69 4.36
N LYS A 226 19.03 -5.04 5.53
CA LYS A 226 17.80 -4.67 6.25
C LYS A 226 16.96 -3.69 5.44
N TYR A 227 15.66 -3.97 5.34
CA TYR A 227 14.70 -3.09 4.69
C TYR A 227 14.46 -1.81 5.53
N ARG A 228 14.29 -0.67 4.85
CA ARG A 228 14.07 0.64 5.48
C ARG A 228 13.05 1.45 4.69
N LEU A 229 12.10 2.05 5.38
CA LEU A 229 11.22 3.07 4.83
C LEU A 229 11.93 4.43 4.88
N GLY A 230 11.81 5.20 3.80
CA GLY A 230 12.25 6.59 3.81
C GLY A 230 11.22 7.52 4.46
N GLN A 231 11.64 8.76 4.76
CA GLN A 231 10.71 9.79 5.20
C GLN A 231 9.75 10.13 4.06
N PHE A 232 8.44 10.14 4.33
CA PHE A 232 7.41 10.20 3.28
C PHE A 232 7.66 11.28 2.21
N SER A 233 7.95 12.53 2.59
CA SER A 233 8.15 13.63 1.64
C SER A 233 9.55 13.72 1.01
N LYS A 234 10.54 12.94 1.48
CA LYS A 234 11.95 13.05 1.05
C LYS A 234 12.38 11.95 0.09
N VAL A 235 11.58 10.89 -0.08
CA VAL A 235 11.91 9.81 -1.01
C VAL A 235 11.65 10.27 -2.43
N ASP A 236 12.69 10.17 -3.27
CA ASP A 236 12.58 10.30 -4.72
C ASP A 236 11.93 9.04 -5.28
N ARG A 237 10.59 9.04 -5.32
CA ARG A 237 9.82 7.85 -5.72
C ARG A 237 9.94 7.52 -7.20
N ALA A 238 10.41 8.44 -8.04
CA ALA A 238 10.68 8.14 -9.44
C ALA A 238 11.74 7.04 -9.62
N LYS A 239 12.63 6.85 -8.63
CA LYS A 239 13.69 5.82 -8.64
C LYS A 239 13.27 4.47 -8.05
N THR A 240 12.07 4.37 -7.50
CA THR A 240 11.54 3.13 -6.89
C THR A 240 11.13 2.13 -7.98
N PRO A 241 10.91 0.84 -7.66
CA PRO A 241 10.40 -0.13 -8.64
C PRO A 241 9.14 0.34 -9.38
N ALA A 242 8.19 0.94 -8.66
CA ALA A 242 7.00 1.53 -9.23
C ALA A 242 7.32 2.71 -10.15
N GLY A 243 8.20 3.61 -9.72
CA GLY A 243 8.61 4.77 -10.52
C GLY A 243 9.32 4.41 -11.82
N ILE A 244 10.19 3.40 -11.77
CA ILE A 244 10.86 2.86 -12.96
C ILE A 244 9.83 2.28 -13.94
N LEU A 245 8.84 1.52 -13.45
CA LEU A 245 7.79 0.97 -14.31
C LEU A 245 6.93 2.09 -14.94
N PHE A 246 6.41 3.01 -14.12
CA PHE A 246 5.62 4.15 -14.60
C PHE A 246 6.37 4.95 -15.66
N SER A 247 7.64 5.27 -15.40
CA SER A 247 8.48 6.03 -16.32
C SER A 247 8.66 5.28 -17.65
N LYS A 248 8.99 3.98 -17.61
CA LYS A 248 9.12 3.16 -18.82
C LYS A 248 7.82 3.16 -19.63
N VAL A 249 6.67 2.96 -18.99
CA VAL A 249 5.38 2.96 -19.68
C VAL A 249 5.08 4.32 -20.29
N ALA A 250 5.19 5.41 -19.54
CA ALA A 250 4.91 6.77 -20.02
C ALA A 250 5.80 7.18 -21.20
N HIS A 251 7.06 6.72 -21.25
CA HIS A 251 7.98 7.01 -22.35
C HIS A 251 7.84 6.05 -23.55
N SER A 252 7.32 4.84 -23.34
CA SER A 252 7.20 3.81 -24.39
C SER A 252 5.80 3.77 -25.02
N LEU A 253 4.82 4.42 -24.40
CA LEU A 253 3.44 4.44 -24.89
C LEU A 253 3.34 5.31 -26.14
N THR A 254 2.78 4.74 -27.21
CA THR A 254 2.44 5.48 -28.42
C THR A 254 0.98 5.89 -28.38
N TRP A 255 0.69 7.19 -28.45
CA TRP A 255 -0.67 7.71 -28.49
C TRP A 255 -0.96 8.39 -29.84
N PRO A 256 -2.08 8.07 -30.52
CA PRO A 256 -2.36 8.63 -31.83
C PRO A 256 -2.58 10.15 -31.80
N SER A 257 -1.90 10.88 -32.69
CA SER A 257 -2.01 12.34 -32.81
C SER A 257 -3.25 12.82 -33.58
N VAL A 258 -4.40 12.18 -33.36
CA VAL A 258 -5.64 12.46 -34.13
C VAL A 258 -6.42 13.65 -33.55
N VAL A 259 -6.36 13.82 -32.23
CA VAL A 259 -7.00 14.93 -31.51
C VAL A 259 -5.97 16.04 -31.27
N ALA A 260 -6.37 17.31 -31.35
CA ALA A 260 -5.46 18.42 -31.04
C ALA A 260 -5.09 18.43 -29.54
N PRO A 261 -3.85 18.79 -29.16
CA PRO A 261 -3.37 18.71 -27.77
C PRO A 261 -4.28 19.41 -26.73
N GLU A 262 -4.89 20.52 -27.12
CA GLU A 262 -5.78 21.33 -26.29
C GLU A 262 -7.12 20.64 -25.93
N TRP A 263 -7.44 19.51 -26.58
CA TRP A 263 -8.66 18.74 -26.38
C TRP A 263 -8.40 17.29 -25.92
N ASP A 264 -7.14 16.90 -25.73
CA ASP A 264 -6.73 15.51 -25.51
C ASP A 264 -6.21 15.30 -24.07
N PRO A 265 -7.08 14.93 -23.12
CA PRO A 265 -6.68 14.73 -21.72
C PRO A 265 -5.75 13.52 -21.54
N VAL A 266 -5.79 12.52 -22.43
CA VAL A 266 -4.90 11.35 -22.37
C VAL A 266 -3.49 11.74 -22.77
N ARG A 267 -3.33 12.52 -23.85
CA ARG A 267 -2.03 13.10 -24.20
C ARG A 267 -1.47 13.96 -23.06
N ALA A 268 -2.32 14.78 -22.46
CA ALA A 268 -1.95 15.57 -21.29
C ALA A 268 -1.48 14.70 -20.12
N ASN A 269 -2.10 13.54 -19.88
CA ASN A 269 -1.66 12.61 -18.83
C ASN A 269 -0.28 12.03 -19.14
N ILE A 270 -0.07 11.57 -20.37
CA ILE A 270 1.22 10.98 -20.81
C ILE A 270 2.34 12.01 -20.66
N GLN A 271 2.14 13.22 -21.17
CA GLN A 271 3.13 14.30 -21.10
C GLN A 271 3.42 14.72 -19.66
N ALA A 272 2.39 14.83 -18.81
CA ALA A 272 2.58 15.15 -17.39
C ALA A 272 3.33 14.04 -16.64
N LEU A 273 3.06 12.75 -16.92
CA LEU A 273 3.73 11.62 -16.27
C LEU A 273 5.15 11.36 -16.78
N GLN A 274 5.52 11.94 -17.92
CA GLN A 274 6.91 11.96 -18.39
C GLN A 274 7.79 12.93 -17.58
N ASP A 275 7.19 13.95 -16.94
CA ASP A 275 7.90 14.83 -16.02
C ASP A 275 8.25 14.09 -14.71
N PRO A 276 9.54 13.97 -14.35
CA PRO A 276 9.96 13.21 -13.17
C PRO A 276 9.39 13.73 -11.84
N ALA A 277 9.22 15.05 -11.70
CA ALA A 277 8.73 15.64 -10.48
C ALA A 277 7.23 15.40 -10.33
N VAL A 278 6.46 15.59 -11.40
CA VAL A 278 5.02 15.27 -11.41
C VAL A 278 4.79 13.78 -11.15
N LEU A 279 5.56 12.91 -11.81
CA LEU A 279 5.52 11.47 -11.56
C LEU A 279 5.83 11.14 -10.10
N CYS A 280 6.86 11.78 -9.51
CA CYS A 280 7.18 11.59 -8.11
C CYS A 280 6.03 12.01 -7.18
N GLY A 281 5.34 13.11 -7.48
CA GLY A 281 4.12 13.53 -6.76
C GLY A 281 3.01 12.49 -6.86
N HIS A 282 2.75 11.96 -8.05
CA HIS A 282 1.77 10.89 -8.26
C HIS A 282 2.11 9.63 -7.44
N LEU A 283 3.36 9.19 -7.46
CA LEU A 283 3.82 8.02 -6.70
C LEU A 283 3.78 8.24 -5.18
N GLN A 284 3.95 9.49 -4.72
CA GLN A 284 3.75 9.86 -3.31
C GLN A 284 2.29 9.65 -2.88
N LEU A 285 1.32 10.05 -3.71
CA LEU A 285 -0.10 9.74 -3.44
C LEU A 285 -0.35 8.24 -3.32
N MET A 286 0.20 7.45 -4.25
CA MET A 286 0.05 5.99 -4.25
C MET A 286 0.66 5.34 -3.00
N ARG A 287 1.81 5.83 -2.53
CA ARG A 287 2.37 5.38 -1.25
C ARG A 287 1.51 5.79 -0.05
N GLY A 288 0.93 6.99 -0.09
CA GLY A 288 -0.07 7.41 0.91
C GLY A 288 -1.26 6.46 0.94
N ALA A 289 -1.72 6.00 -0.23
CA ALA A 289 -2.80 5.04 -0.38
C ALA A 289 -2.47 3.66 0.25
N GLU A 290 -1.25 3.15 0.06
CA GLU A 290 -0.80 1.90 0.73
C GLU A 290 -0.87 2.02 2.25
N ILE A 291 -0.40 3.14 2.78
CA ILE A 291 -0.34 3.37 4.23
C ILE A 291 -1.75 3.52 4.80
N ALA A 292 -2.61 4.27 4.11
CA ALA A 292 -3.99 4.52 4.54
C ALA A 292 -4.89 3.28 4.46
N LEU A 293 -4.67 2.40 3.48
CA LEU A 293 -5.40 1.15 3.36
C LEU A 293 -4.80 0.04 4.25
N GLY A 294 -3.51 0.11 4.57
CA GLY A 294 -2.78 -0.95 5.28
C GLY A 294 -2.44 -2.15 4.38
N GLU A 295 -2.51 -1.96 3.06
CA GLU A 295 -2.27 -2.98 2.04
C GLU A 295 -1.27 -2.47 1.00
N ARG A 296 -0.49 -3.39 0.41
CA ARG A 296 0.56 -3.05 -0.55
C ARG A 296 0.05 -3.26 -1.98
N PHE A 297 0.50 -2.43 -2.90
CA PHE A 297 0.29 -2.68 -4.32
C PHE A 297 1.15 -3.85 -4.77
N THR A 298 0.49 -4.82 -5.38
CA THR A 298 1.10 -5.82 -6.24
C THR A 298 1.38 -5.20 -7.62
N TYR A 299 2.14 -5.89 -8.46
CA TYR A 299 2.35 -5.45 -9.83
C TYR A 299 1.04 -5.36 -10.63
N ARG A 300 0.04 -6.19 -10.31
CA ARG A 300 -1.29 -6.13 -10.92
C ARG A 300 -2.00 -4.81 -10.59
N GLU A 301 -2.05 -4.43 -9.32
CA GLU A 301 -2.69 -3.17 -8.91
C GLU A 301 -1.89 -1.96 -9.39
N LEU A 302 -0.57 -2.10 -9.49
CA LEU A 302 0.29 -1.07 -10.07
C LEU A 302 -0.03 -0.85 -11.56
N TRP A 303 -0.21 -1.92 -12.35
CA TRP A 303 -0.68 -1.81 -13.73
C TRP A 303 -2.06 -1.18 -13.85
N GLY A 304 -2.99 -1.55 -12.97
CA GLY A 304 -4.29 -0.89 -12.86
C GLY A 304 -4.13 0.61 -12.62
N SER A 305 -3.23 0.99 -11.72
CA SER A 305 -2.99 2.38 -11.36
C SER A 305 -2.35 3.18 -12.51
N ILE A 306 -1.39 2.58 -13.23
CA ILE A 306 -0.80 3.15 -14.44
C ILE A 306 -1.89 3.39 -15.49
N CYS A 307 -2.74 2.40 -15.72
CA CYS A 307 -3.84 2.52 -16.66
C CYS A 307 -4.79 3.67 -16.27
N ARG A 308 -5.18 3.73 -14.99
CA ARG A 308 -6.04 4.79 -14.45
C ARG A 308 -5.40 6.17 -14.56
N ALA A 309 -4.09 6.26 -14.31
CA ALA A 309 -3.35 7.52 -14.40
C ALA A 309 -3.25 8.02 -15.84
N ILE A 310 -3.14 7.13 -16.82
CA ILE A 310 -3.00 7.49 -18.23
C ILE A 310 -4.37 7.74 -18.89
N PHE A 311 -5.34 6.86 -18.65
CA PHE A 311 -6.61 6.84 -19.38
C PHE A 311 -7.82 7.26 -18.53
N GLY A 312 -7.66 7.53 -17.24
CA GLY A 312 -8.79 7.78 -16.35
C GLY A 312 -9.72 6.57 -16.28
N ASP A 313 -11.03 6.81 -16.33
CA ASP A 313 -12.05 5.75 -16.46
C ASP A 313 -12.43 5.41 -17.89
N LEU A 314 -11.70 5.94 -18.88
CA LEU A 314 -12.00 5.74 -20.29
C LEU A 314 -12.22 4.26 -20.66
N PRO A 315 -11.38 3.29 -20.22
CA PRO A 315 -11.59 1.89 -20.59
C PRO A 315 -12.88 1.26 -20.02
N LEU A 316 -13.46 1.83 -18.95
CA LEU A 316 -14.76 1.40 -18.41
C LEU A 316 -15.94 2.02 -19.17
N ARG A 317 -15.70 3.16 -19.83
CA ARG A 317 -16.70 3.90 -20.60
C ARG A 317 -16.72 3.51 -22.08
N MET A 318 -15.63 2.91 -22.56
CA MET A 318 -15.49 2.47 -23.94
C MET A 318 -16.20 1.13 -24.16
N GLY A 319 -17.10 1.11 -25.13
CA GLY A 319 -17.49 -0.12 -25.81
C GLY A 319 -16.41 -0.56 -26.82
N PRO A 320 -16.76 -1.19 -27.95
CA PRO A 320 -15.79 -1.62 -28.97
C PRO A 320 -15.19 -0.47 -29.81
N VAL A 321 -15.38 0.78 -29.39
CA VAL A 321 -14.99 1.99 -30.16
C VAL A 321 -13.57 2.40 -29.76
N PRO A 322 -12.70 2.86 -30.69
CA PRO A 322 -11.37 3.36 -30.36
C PRO A 322 -11.38 4.55 -29.38
N ALA A 323 -10.35 4.64 -28.53
CA ALA A 323 -10.26 5.65 -27.46
C ALA A 323 -10.26 7.09 -27.99
N THR A 324 -9.62 7.30 -29.15
CA THR A 324 -9.55 8.60 -29.82
C THR A 324 -10.90 9.06 -30.35
N THR A 325 -11.76 8.15 -30.80
CA THR A 325 -13.12 8.47 -31.25
C THR A 325 -13.98 8.92 -30.07
N TYR A 326 -13.88 8.25 -28.92
CA TYR A 326 -14.61 8.67 -27.71
C TYR A 326 -14.30 10.11 -27.30
N ILE A 327 -13.03 10.53 -27.41
CA ILE A 327 -12.58 11.90 -27.12
C ILE A 327 -13.10 12.86 -28.19
N ALA A 328 -12.95 12.51 -29.47
CA ALA A 328 -13.39 13.34 -30.60
C ALA A 328 -14.90 13.66 -30.54
N ASP A 329 -15.72 12.67 -30.19
CA ASP A 329 -17.18 12.83 -30.08
C ASP A 329 -17.62 13.78 -28.94
N ARG A 330 -16.71 14.09 -28.02
CA ARG A 330 -16.93 14.96 -26.85
C ARG A 330 -16.21 16.30 -26.98
N MET A 331 -15.55 16.56 -28.10
CA MET A 331 -15.01 17.88 -28.37
C MET A 331 -16.15 18.90 -28.54
N PRO A 332 -15.97 20.15 -28.06
CA PRO A 332 -16.90 21.22 -28.39
C PRO A 332 -16.94 21.42 -29.92
N PRO A 333 -18.13 21.49 -30.55
CA PRO A 333 -18.22 21.91 -31.94
C PRO A 333 -17.80 23.38 -32.11
N GLU A 334 -17.42 23.78 -33.32
CA GLU A 334 -16.92 25.15 -33.60
C GLU A 334 -17.92 26.26 -33.25
N ASP A 335 -19.22 25.94 -33.28
CA ASP A 335 -20.34 26.85 -32.98
C ASP A 335 -20.89 26.68 -31.55
N ALA A 336 -20.21 25.94 -30.67
CA ALA A 336 -20.60 25.78 -29.28
C ALA A 336 -20.62 27.12 -28.54
N ASN A 337 -21.66 27.35 -27.74
CA ASN A 337 -21.68 28.47 -26.79
C ASN A 337 -20.71 28.19 -25.60
N GLU A 338 -20.49 29.20 -24.75
CA GLU A 338 -19.55 29.09 -23.64
C GLU A 338 -19.96 28.03 -22.61
N GLN A 339 -21.27 27.83 -22.41
CA GLN A 339 -21.82 26.83 -21.48
C GLN A 339 -21.56 25.41 -21.99
N ASP A 340 -21.85 25.13 -23.26
CA ASP A 340 -21.65 23.83 -23.88
C ASP A 340 -20.15 23.50 -23.99
N THR A 341 -19.32 24.49 -24.33
CA THR A 341 -17.87 24.36 -24.35
C THR A 341 -17.32 23.96 -22.98
N PHE A 342 -17.74 24.66 -21.93
CA PHE A 342 -17.30 24.35 -20.57
C PHE A 342 -17.79 22.96 -20.13
N ALA A 343 -19.07 22.61 -20.36
CA ALA A 343 -19.63 21.32 -20.00
C ALA A 343 -18.90 20.13 -20.68
N ARG A 344 -18.57 20.26 -21.97
CA ARG A 344 -17.79 19.24 -22.70
C ARG A 344 -16.38 19.06 -22.13
N LEU A 345 -15.72 20.17 -21.81
CA LEU A 345 -14.41 20.13 -21.16
C LEU A 345 -14.46 19.56 -19.74
N GLN A 346 -15.53 19.79 -18.98
CA GLN A 346 -15.74 19.14 -17.67
C GLN A 346 -15.87 17.63 -17.78
N GLU A 347 -16.50 17.13 -18.86
CA GLU A 347 -16.62 15.70 -19.15
C GLU A 347 -15.26 15.10 -19.51
N LEU A 348 -14.49 15.75 -20.40
CA LEU A 348 -13.14 15.32 -20.76
C LEU A 348 -12.16 15.40 -19.58
N ALA A 349 -12.32 16.40 -18.71
CA ALA A 349 -11.48 16.60 -17.52
C ALA A 349 -11.58 15.44 -16.51
N GLN A 350 -12.65 14.62 -16.56
CA GLN A 350 -12.74 13.39 -15.76
C GLN A 350 -11.62 12.39 -16.09
N LEU A 351 -11.08 12.45 -17.31
CA LEU A 351 -10.00 11.58 -17.77
C LEU A 351 -8.63 12.04 -17.31
N ARG A 352 -8.47 13.26 -16.77
CA ARG A 352 -7.18 13.74 -16.27
C ARG A 352 -6.70 12.90 -15.10
N SER A 353 -5.41 12.62 -15.04
CA SER A 353 -4.80 11.66 -14.10
C SER A 353 -5.16 11.95 -12.65
N PHE A 354 -5.05 13.21 -12.23
CA PHE A 354 -5.36 13.67 -10.87
C PHE A 354 -6.86 13.75 -10.54
N VAL A 355 -7.74 13.56 -11.52
CA VAL A 355 -9.20 13.46 -11.32
C VAL A 355 -9.63 12.00 -11.39
N GLY A 356 -9.23 11.31 -12.46
CA GLY A 356 -9.51 9.91 -12.72
C GLY A 356 -9.01 9.00 -11.59
N LEU A 357 -7.84 9.29 -11.01
CA LEU A 357 -7.28 8.52 -9.89
C LEU A 357 -8.24 8.42 -8.69
N PHE A 358 -9.12 9.40 -8.48
CA PHE A 358 -10.06 9.45 -7.38
C PHE A 358 -11.51 9.11 -7.76
N GLY A 359 -11.72 8.60 -8.98
CA GLY A 359 -13.05 8.20 -9.45
C GLY A 359 -13.86 9.32 -10.10
N GLY A 360 -13.21 10.44 -10.48
CA GLY A 360 -13.92 11.58 -11.05
C GLY A 360 -14.28 12.66 -10.02
N MET A 361 -14.96 13.70 -10.48
CA MET A 361 -15.32 14.89 -9.68
C MET A 361 -16.58 14.69 -8.83
N GLU A 362 -17.41 13.70 -9.18
CA GLU A 362 -18.60 13.31 -8.43
C GLU A 362 -18.31 12.09 -7.58
N THR A 363 -18.36 12.25 -6.26
CA THR A 363 -18.15 11.18 -5.29
C THR A 363 -19.47 10.42 -5.09
N GLY A 364 -19.51 9.12 -5.35
CA GLY A 364 -20.62 8.28 -4.84
C GLY A 364 -21.20 7.20 -5.74
N ASP A 365 -20.66 6.92 -6.93
CA ASP A 365 -21.14 5.80 -7.74
C ASP A 365 -20.83 4.44 -7.04
N PRO A 366 -21.85 3.61 -6.73
CA PRO A 366 -21.66 2.30 -6.13
C PRO A 366 -20.83 1.33 -7.01
N GLY A 367 -20.90 1.47 -8.35
CA GLY A 367 -20.15 0.62 -9.29
C GLY A 367 -18.64 0.81 -9.19
N MET A 368 -18.20 1.99 -8.75
CA MET A 368 -16.80 2.33 -8.56
C MET A 368 -16.17 1.69 -7.30
N ALA A 369 -16.96 1.06 -6.41
CA ALA A 369 -16.42 0.32 -5.26
C ALA A 369 -15.74 -1.00 -5.64
N GLN A 370 -16.01 -1.51 -6.85
CA GLN A 370 -15.38 -2.72 -7.39
C GLN A 370 -14.10 -2.43 -8.20
N ASP A 371 -13.77 -1.15 -8.46
CA ASP A 371 -12.54 -0.78 -9.14
C ASP A 371 -11.34 -1.02 -8.18
N PRO A 372 -10.38 -1.88 -8.56
CA PRO A 372 -9.28 -2.28 -7.69
C PRO A 372 -8.35 -1.11 -7.34
N VAL A 373 -8.26 -0.06 -8.18
CA VAL A 373 -7.43 1.12 -7.92
C VAL A 373 -8.16 2.10 -7.01
N LEU A 374 -9.45 2.35 -7.27
CA LEU A 374 -10.24 3.29 -6.48
C LEU A 374 -10.39 2.85 -5.02
N ARG A 375 -10.35 1.54 -4.76
CA ARG A 375 -10.27 1.00 -3.40
C ARG A 375 -9.10 1.58 -2.60
N PHE A 376 -7.94 1.78 -3.22
CA PHE A 376 -6.77 2.37 -2.57
C PHE A 376 -6.87 3.89 -2.47
N THR A 377 -7.22 4.55 -3.57
CA THR A 377 -7.02 6.01 -3.72
C THR A 377 -8.13 6.86 -3.12
N ARG A 378 -9.34 6.32 -2.92
CA ARG A 378 -10.47 7.08 -2.36
C ARG A 378 -10.22 7.61 -0.96
N ARG A 379 -9.55 6.83 -0.10
CA ARG A 379 -9.25 7.23 1.29
C ARG A 379 -8.24 8.36 1.40
N ILE A 380 -7.50 8.62 0.33
CA ILE A 380 -6.44 9.63 0.26
C ILE A 380 -6.75 10.74 -0.74
N ASP A 381 -8.00 10.87 -1.19
CA ASP A 381 -8.44 11.98 -2.03
C ASP A 381 -8.20 13.31 -1.31
N PRO A 382 -7.33 14.20 -1.83
CA PRO A 382 -6.96 15.45 -1.18
C PRO A 382 -8.15 16.36 -0.85
N LEU A 383 -9.30 16.18 -1.51
CA LEU A 383 -10.52 16.93 -1.19
C LEU A 383 -11.11 16.60 0.19
N LEU A 384 -10.75 15.48 0.81
CA LEU A 384 -11.27 15.06 2.11
C LEU A 384 -10.77 15.94 3.27
N ASP A 385 -9.56 16.50 3.15
CA ASP A 385 -8.93 17.27 4.23
C ASP A 385 -8.24 18.55 3.74
N ALA A 386 -8.63 19.07 2.58
CA ALA A 386 -8.08 20.31 2.03
C ALA A 386 -8.31 21.48 3.01
N ARG A 387 -7.23 21.88 3.71
CA ARG A 387 -7.22 22.97 4.69
C ARG A 387 -6.32 24.11 4.21
N PRO A 388 -6.69 25.38 4.46
CA PRO A 388 -5.79 26.51 4.23
C PRO A 388 -4.47 26.34 5.00
N GLY A 389 -3.36 26.69 4.36
CA GLY A 389 -2.02 26.64 4.92
C GLY A 389 -0.94 26.42 3.87
N ASN A 390 0.30 26.31 4.33
CA ASN A 390 1.47 26.09 3.48
C ASN A 390 2.11 24.72 3.77
N ILE A 391 2.37 23.96 2.71
CA ILE A 391 2.97 22.62 2.74
C ILE A 391 4.31 22.54 3.51
N ALA A 392 5.04 23.66 3.59
CA ALA A 392 6.30 23.79 4.31
C ALA A 392 6.14 23.82 5.83
N ARG A 393 4.92 24.10 6.35
CA ARG A 393 4.63 24.07 7.79
C ARG A 393 4.09 22.68 8.19
N PRO A 394 4.68 22.01 9.19
CA PRO A 394 4.28 20.66 9.59
C PRO A 394 2.87 20.54 10.21
N ASP A 395 2.36 21.65 10.75
CA ASP A 395 1.13 21.81 11.54
C ASP A 395 0.05 22.63 10.81
N GLY A 396 0.29 22.96 9.54
CA GLY A 396 -0.60 23.76 8.72
C GLY A 396 -1.27 22.95 7.62
N GLY A 397 -2.39 23.48 7.11
CA GLY A 397 -2.95 22.98 5.86
C GLY A 397 -2.01 23.23 4.66
N TRP A 398 -2.47 22.93 3.46
CA TRP A 398 -1.64 22.99 2.25
C TRP A 398 -2.34 23.67 1.06
N ALA A 399 -3.63 23.99 1.20
CA ALA A 399 -4.49 24.42 0.10
C ALA A 399 -4.50 25.94 -0.12
N SER A 400 -3.74 26.74 0.65
CA SER A 400 -3.71 28.20 0.48
C SER A 400 -3.38 28.64 -0.94
N PRO A 401 -2.37 28.08 -1.64
CA PRO A 401 -2.07 28.47 -3.02
C PRO A 401 -3.26 28.37 -3.97
N VAL A 402 -4.13 27.38 -3.77
CA VAL A 402 -5.34 27.21 -4.57
C VAL A 402 -6.38 28.25 -4.20
N LEU A 403 -6.60 28.52 -2.91
CA LEU A 403 -7.53 29.55 -2.44
C LEU A 403 -7.12 30.95 -2.91
N ASP A 404 -5.82 31.25 -2.82
CA ASP A 404 -5.23 32.53 -3.22
C ASP A 404 -5.33 32.72 -4.75
N ALA A 405 -5.17 31.64 -5.52
CA ALA A 405 -5.35 31.67 -6.98
C ALA A 405 -6.76 32.11 -7.41
N PHE A 406 -7.81 31.81 -6.64
CA PHE A 406 -9.17 32.29 -6.93
C PHE A 406 -9.38 33.76 -6.57
N SER A 407 -8.50 34.37 -5.78
CA SER A 407 -8.60 35.80 -5.45
C SER A 407 -8.28 36.69 -6.66
N SER A 408 -7.47 36.21 -7.62
CA SER A 408 -7.17 36.94 -8.86
C SER A 408 -8.35 36.98 -9.85
N THR A 409 -9.27 36.01 -9.76
CA THR A 409 -10.48 35.95 -10.59
C THR A 409 -11.39 37.17 -10.39
N ALA A 410 -11.40 37.75 -9.19
CA ALA A 410 -12.14 38.98 -8.91
C ALA A 410 -11.66 40.18 -9.74
N LEU A 411 -10.44 40.10 -10.30
CA LEU A 411 -9.81 41.12 -11.14
C LEU A 411 -9.76 40.72 -12.63
N GLY A 412 -10.45 39.64 -13.03
CA GLY A 412 -10.45 39.12 -14.42
C GLY A 412 -9.21 38.26 -14.78
N GLY A 413 -8.38 37.93 -13.81
CA GLY A 413 -7.20 37.07 -13.97
C GLY A 413 -7.53 35.59 -14.19
N SER A 414 -6.53 34.81 -14.59
CA SER A 414 -6.62 33.34 -14.66
C SER A 414 -6.24 32.72 -13.32
N PRO A 415 -7.13 31.90 -12.71
CA PRO A 415 -6.77 31.11 -11.53
C PRO A 415 -5.62 30.14 -11.82
N LEU A 416 -5.60 29.50 -13.00
CA LEU A 416 -4.51 28.59 -13.36
C LEU A 416 -3.16 29.30 -13.43
N ASP A 417 -3.08 30.46 -14.10
CA ASP A 417 -1.83 31.23 -14.20
C ASP A 417 -1.37 31.72 -12.82
N SER A 418 -2.31 32.02 -11.92
CA SER A 418 -2.01 32.44 -10.55
C SER A 418 -1.47 31.28 -9.72
N LEU A 419 -2.08 30.09 -9.85
CA LEU A 419 -1.61 28.87 -9.20
C LEU A 419 -0.23 28.45 -9.73
N GLU A 420 -0.01 28.55 -11.04
CA GLU A 420 1.27 28.23 -11.68
C GLU A 420 2.41 29.08 -11.10
N GLN A 421 2.15 30.36 -10.78
CA GLN A 421 3.14 31.25 -10.15
C GLN A 421 3.50 30.85 -8.71
N GLU A 422 2.55 30.29 -7.96
CA GLU A 422 2.77 29.80 -6.59
C GLU A 422 3.43 28.41 -6.56
N MET A 423 3.34 27.65 -7.66
CA MET A 423 3.93 26.33 -7.78
C MET A 423 5.44 26.38 -8.08
N PRO A 424 6.25 25.45 -7.53
CA PRO A 424 7.63 25.28 -7.95
C PRO A 424 7.72 24.96 -9.45
N ARG A 425 8.72 25.52 -10.13
CA ARG A 425 8.87 25.40 -11.61
C ARG A 425 8.98 23.97 -12.07
N GLU A 426 9.66 23.12 -11.30
CA GLU A 426 9.78 21.69 -11.58
C GLU A 426 8.42 20.96 -11.56
N ARG A 427 7.36 21.55 -11.00
CA ARG A 427 6.02 20.97 -10.96
C ARG A 427 5.10 21.49 -12.05
N HIS A 428 5.53 22.47 -12.86
CA HIS A 428 4.73 23.07 -13.93
C HIS A 428 4.34 22.06 -15.01
N GLY A 429 5.09 20.96 -15.16
CA GLY A 429 4.76 19.87 -16.06
C GLY A 429 3.41 19.19 -15.80
N VAL A 430 2.74 19.44 -14.66
CA VAL A 430 1.37 18.95 -14.46
C VAL A 430 0.37 19.70 -15.34
N ILE A 431 0.66 20.97 -15.65
CA ILE A 431 -0.19 21.87 -16.43
C ILE A 431 0.11 21.65 -17.91
N GLN A 432 -0.89 21.20 -18.64
CA GLN A 432 -0.80 20.85 -20.05
C GLN A 432 -1.72 21.74 -20.90
N PRO A 433 -1.59 21.73 -22.24
CA PRO A 433 -2.46 22.53 -23.12
C PRO A 433 -3.95 22.33 -22.85
N PHE A 434 -4.37 21.09 -22.58
CA PHE A 434 -5.75 20.78 -22.16
C PHE A 434 -6.20 21.58 -20.93
N ASP A 435 -5.36 21.69 -19.90
CA ASP A 435 -5.71 22.40 -18.66
C ASP A 435 -5.90 23.91 -18.90
N ARG A 436 -5.12 24.49 -19.82
CA ARG A 436 -5.29 25.89 -20.24
C ARG A 436 -6.60 26.12 -20.99
N SER A 437 -7.06 25.14 -21.79
CA SER A 437 -8.39 25.18 -22.41
C SER A 437 -9.52 25.13 -21.39
N VAL A 438 -9.38 24.28 -20.36
CA VAL A 438 -10.34 24.21 -19.24
C VAL A 438 -10.41 25.56 -18.51
N ASP A 439 -9.27 26.18 -18.22
CA ASP A 439 -9.21 27.51 -17.59
C ASP A 439 -9.89 28.59 -18.44
N LEU A 440 -9.58 28.64 -19.75
CA LEU A 440 -10.18 29.59 -20.68
C LEU A 440 -11.70 29.41 -20.77
N ALA A 441 -12.18 28.18 -20.90
CA ALA A 441 -13.61 27.89 -20.95
C ALA A 441 -14.33 28.25 -19.65
N PHE A 442 -13.72 27.96 -18.50
CA PHE A 442 -14.23 28.38 -17.19
C PHE A 442 -14.39 29.89 -17.10
N ARG A 443 -13.36 30.65 -17.51
CA ARG A 443 -13.38 32.13 -17.47
C ARG A 443 -14.46 32.69 -18.39
N ASN A 444 -14.54 32.19 -19.62
CA ASN A 444 -15.55 32.62 -20.59
C ASN A 444 -16.96 32.33 -20.09
N TYR A 445 -17.21 31.12 -19.58
CA TYR A 445 -18.50 30.75 -18.98
C TYR A 445 -18.87 31.66 -17.80
N CYS A 446 -17.91 32.01 -16.94
CA CYS A 446 -18.17 32.87 -15.79
C CYS A 446 -18.54 34.31 -16.16
N THR A 447 -18.25 34.77 -17.37
CA THR A 447 -18.63 36.11 -17.84
C THR A 447 -20.11 36.20 -18.21
N THR A 448 -20.70 35.10 -18.67
CA THR A 448 -22.10 35.04 -19.15
C THR A 448 -23.05 34.33 -18.17
N ALA A 449 -22.52 33.49 -17.27
CA ALA A 449 -23.30 32.70 -16.33
C ALA A 449 -23.94 33.49 -15.19
N LYS A 450 -25.10 33.02 -14.71
CA LYS A 450 -25.80 33.57 -13.54
C LYS A 450 -25.01 33.34 -12.24
N PRO A 451 -25.23 34.12 -11.16
CA PRO A 451 -24.49 33.97 -9.90
C PRO A 451 -24.42 32.54 -9.34
N GLU A 452 -25.54 31.80 -9.33
CA GLU A 452 -25.58 30.41 -8.84
C GLU A 452 -24.77 29.45 -9.72
N GLN A 453 -24.86 29.61 -11.04
CA GLN A 453 -24.10 28.84 -12.01
C GLN A 453 -22.60 29.12 -11.90
N ARG A 454 -22.22 30.38 -11.67
CA ARG A 454 -20.82 30.77 -11.39
C ARG A 454 -20.31 30.14 -10.10
N ALA A 455 -21.10 30.15 -9.03
CA ALA A 455 -20.72 29.50 -7.78
C ALA A 455 -20.47 27.99 -7.97
N SER A 456 -21.34 27.31 -8.72
CA SER A 456 -21.18 25.89 -9.06
C SER A 456 -19.92 25.63 -9.90
N ALA A 457 -19.70 26.44 -10.94
CA ALA A 457 -18.49 26.35 -11.78
C ALA A 457 -17.21 26.60 -10.99
N THR A 458 -17.20 27.63 -10.12
CA THR A 458 -16.07 27.93 -9.22
C THR A 458 -15.80 26.79 -8.26
N ALA A 459 -16.84 26.17 -7.68
CA ALA A 459 -16.69 25.02 -6.80
C ALA A 459 -16.09 23.81 -7.54
N TRP A 460 -16.58 23.53 -8.75
CA TRP A 460 -16.04 22.46 -9.58
C TRP A 460 -14.58 22.71 -9.96
N TYR A 461 -14.27 23.91 -10.44
CA TYR A 461 -12.92 24.26 -10.88
C TYR A 461 -11.93 24.37 -9.70
N GLY A 462 -12.39 24.82 -8.53
CA GLY A 462 -11.61 24.80 -7.30
C GLY A 462 -11.20 23.39 -6.92
N ARG A 463 -12.12 22.42 -6.99
CA ARG A 463 -11.81 21.00 -6.77
C ARG A 463 -10.82 20.46 -7.80
N TYR A 464 -10.95 20.86 -9.06
CA TYR A 464 -10.05 20.48 -10.15
C TYR A 464 -8.62 20.94 -9.88
N LEU A 465 -8.44 22.24 -9.59
CA LEU A 465 -7.15 22.83 -9.26
C LEU A 465 -6.57 22.28 -7.95
N THR A 466 -7.42 21.98 -6.95
CA THR A 466 -7.00 21.38 -5.69
C THR A 466 -6.35 20.02 -5.90
N ARG A 467 -6.99 19.14 -6.69
CA ARG A 467 -6.43 17.83 -7.01
C ARG A 467 -5.20 17.93 -7.92
N MET A 468 -5.20 18.83 -8.89
CA MET A 468 -4.02 19.10 -9.73
C MET A 468 -2.81 19.49 -8.87
N TYR A 469 -2.98 20.50 -8.01
CA TYR A 469 -1.94 20.97 -7.12
C TYR A 469 -1.47 19.86 -6.16
N ALA A 470 -2.41 19.14 -5.54
CA ALA A 470 -2.08 18.04 -4.63
C ALA A 470 -1.32 16.90 -5.31
N ALA A 471 -1.72 16.50 -6.53
CA ALA A 471 -1.04 15.47 -7.29
C ALA A 471 0.35 15.92 -7.74
N ALA A 472 0.48 17.16 -8.18
CA ALA A 472 1.78 17.74 -8.52
C ALA A 472 2.70 17.79 -7.31
N MET A 473 2.19 18.10 -6.12
CA MET A 473 2.98 18.23 -4.89
C MET A 473 3.14 16.92 -4.10
N GLY A 474 2.39 15.86 -4.45
CA GLY A 474 2.38 14.58 -3.73
C GLY A 474 1.70 14.63 -2.36
N VAL A 475 0.61 15.40 -2.25
CA VAL A 475 -0.12 15.60 -0.99
C VAL A 475 -1.37 14.72 -0.93
N PRO A 476 -1.34 13.58 -0.22
CA PRO A 476 -2.54 12.79 0.03
C PRO A 476 -3.38 13.45 1.12
N ALA A 477 -4.67 13.07 1.21
CA ALA A 477 -5.43 13.40 2.41
C ALA A 477 -4.80 12.77 3.66
N PHE A 478 -4.91 13.51 4.76
CA PHE A 478 -4.34 13.21 6.06
C PHE A 478 -2.82 13.01 5.99
N ARG A 479 -2.13 13.82 5.18
CA ARG A 479 -0.66 13.80 5.00
C ARG A 479 0.11 13.73 6.32
N GLU A 480 -0.37 14.43 7.35
CA GLU A 480 0.23 14.44 8.68
C GLU A 480 0.23 13.04 9.32
N VAL A 481 -0.87 12.29 9.18
CA VAL A 481 -0.99 10.91 9.68
C VAL A 481 -0.03 9.97 8.94
N VAL A 482 0.03 10.07 7.61
CA VAL A 482 0.97 9.30 6.77
C VAL A 482 2.43 9.60 7.16
N THR A 483 2.73 10.88 7.39
CA THR A 483 4.07 11.32 7.81
C THR A 483 4.41 10.85 9.21
N ALA A 484 3.47 10.92 10.15
CA ALA A 484 3.67 10.44 11.52
C ALA A 484 3.87 8.92 11.56
N TRP A 485 3.13 8.16 10.75
CA TRP A 485 3.27 6.71 10.64
C TRP A 485 4.66 6.31 10.11
N THR A 486 5.10 6.90 8.99
CA THR A 486 6.43 6.63 8.42
C THR A 486 7.55 7.06 9.36
N GLY A 487 7.37 8.19 10.07
CA GLY A 487 8.29 8.65 11.12
C GLY A 487 8.38 7.68 12.28
N ALA A 488 7.25 7.16 12.77
CA ALA A 488 7.21 6.16 13.83
C ALA A 488 7.86 4.83 13.42
N TRP A 489 7.65 4.40 12.18
CA TRP A 489 8.31 3.23 11.64
C TRP A 489 9.83 3.40 11.59
N ALA A 490 10.30 4.57 11.11
CA ALA A 490 11.73 4.87 11.00
C ALA A 490 12.44 4.95 12.37
N LEU A 491 11.76 5.48 13.40
CA LEU A 491 12.30 5.61 14.76
C LEU A 491 12.15 4.35 15.62
N SER A 492 11.48 3.30 15.15
CA SER A 492 11.29 2.09 15.94
C SER A 492 12.63 1.48 16.41
N PRO A 493 12.81 1.17 17.72
CA PRO A 493 11.76 0.86 18.71
C PRO A 493 11.22 2.03 19.53
N THR A 494 11.57 3.27 19.21
CA THR A 494 11.03 4.46 19.89
C THR A 494 9.81 5.03 19.16
N LEU A 495 9.06 5.89 19.84
CA LEU A 495 7.90 6.61 19.30
C LEU A 495 8.26 8.09 19.09
N PRO A 496 7.83 8.75 18.00
CA PRO A 496 7.97 10.19 17.84
C PRO A 496 7.21 10.96 18.93
N ASP A 497 7.79 12.06 19.42
CA ASP A 497 7.19 12.87 20.50
C ASP A 497 5.78 13.38 20.16
N VAL A 498 5.56 13.72 18.88
CA VAL A 498 4.27 14.20 18.37
C VAL A 498 3.13 13.19 18.54
N LEU A 499 3.43 11.91 18.72
CA LEU A 499 2.43 10.85 18.90
C LEU A 499 2.20 10.47 20.37
N GLY A 500 3.13 10.81 21.27
CA GLY A 500 3.09 10.35 22.66
C GLY A 500 1.88 10.84 23.43
N GLY A 501 1.60 12.15 23.37
CA GLY A 501 0.41 12.76 23.98
C GLY A 501 -0.89 12.22 23.37
N PRO A 502 -1.09 12.38 22.05
CA PRO A 502 -2.29 11.90 21.35
C PRO A 502 -2.63 10.42 21.61
N LEU A 503 -1.63 9.52 21.57
CA LEU A 503 -1.85 8.09 21.87
C LEU A 503 -2.14 7.82 23.35
N ARG A 504 -1.55 8.60 24.26
CA ARG A 504 -1.85 8.49 25.70
C ARG A 504 -3.30 8.87 25.96
N THR A 505 -3.73 10.02 25.43
CA THR A 505 -5.10 10.49 25.57
C THR A 505 -6.10 9.50 24.97
N LEU A 506 -5.83 8.95 23.78
CA LEU A 506 -6.72 7.96 23.18
C LEU A 506 -6.80 6.67 24.01
N LEU A 507 -5.67 6.08 24.42
CA LEU A 507 -5.67 4.75 25.03
C LEU A 507 -6.00 4.77 26.53
N SER A 508 -5.60 5.83 27.24
CA SER A 508 -5.74 5.96 28.69
C SER A 508 -6.00 7.42 29.08
N PRO A 509 -7.15 7.99 28.68
CA PRO A 509 -7.50 9.37 29.02
C PRO A 509 -7.60 9.54 30.52
N ARG A 510 -7.28 10.75 31.00
CA ARG A 510 -7.48 11.13 32.41
C ARG A 510 -8.96 11.26 32.70
N ARG A 511 -9.36 11.00 33.95
CA ARG A 511 -10.75 11.24 34.36
C ARG A 511 -11.14 12.71 34.24
N ASP A 512 -10.26 13.61 34.68
CA ASP A 512 -10.41 15.06 34.54
C ASP A 512 -9.25 15.63 33.70
N PRO A 513 -9.51 15.98 32.42
CA PRO A 513 -8.50 16.57 31.54
C PRO A 513 -7.92 17.90 32.06
N SER A 514 -8.66 18.62 32.90
CA SER A 514 -8.22 19.91 33.44
C SER A 514 -7.25 19.80 34.63
N SER A 515 -7.09 18.60 35.19
CA SER A 515 -6.27 18.34 36.37
C SER A 515 -5.03 17.51 36.04
N LEU A 516 -3.86 18.08 36.33
CA LEU A 516 -2.57 17.41 36.14
C LEU A 516 -2.35 16.23 37.10
N ASP A 517 -3.09 16.15 38.19
CA ASP A 517 -3.02 15.05 39.16
C ASP A 517 -4.10 13.98 38.92
N SER A 518 -4.98 14.18 37.92
CA SER A 518 -6.02 13.21 37.59
C SER A 518 -5.43 11.96 36.93
N ASN A 519 -5.71 10.81 37.52
CA ASN A 519 -5.33 9.52 36.96
C ASN A 519 -6.37 8.99 35.97
N PRO A 520 -5.95 8.20 34.97
CA PRO A 520 -6.86 7.39 34.19
C PRO A 520 -7.59 6.37 35.05
N VAL A 521 -8.89 6.19 34.78
CA VAL A 521 -9.75 5.29 35.57
C VAL A 521 -10.48 4.34 34.63
N VAL A 522 -10.45 3.04 34.98
CA VAL A 522 -11.07 1.97 34.19
C VAL A 522 -12.06 1.18 35.06
N PRO A 523 -13.33 1.02 34.67
CA PRO A 523 -14.31 0.29 35.48
C PRO A 523 -14.00 -1.21 35.50
N LEU A 524 -14.19 -1.86 36.66
CA LEU A 524 -13.88 -3.29 36.82
C LEU A 524 -14.99 -4.23 36.36
N TYR A 525 -16.25 -3.86 36.58
CA TYR A 525 -17.42 -4.73 36.35
C TYR A 525 -18.39 -4.20 35.30
N ALA A 526 -18.00 -3.18 34.54
CA ALA A 526 -18.80 -2.70 33.42
C ALA A 526 -18.77 -3.72 32.27
N SER A 527 -19.83 -3.74 31.47
CA SER A 527 -19.91 -4.58 30.27
C SER A 527 -18.89 -4.18 29.20
N ARG A 528 -18.41 -2.94 29.23
CA ARG A 528 -17.41 -2.37 28.33
C ARG A 528 -16.26 -1.76 29.11
N THR A 529 -15.06 -1.83 28.55
CA THR A 529 -13.87 -1.21 29.16
C THR A 529 -13.70 0.23 28.68
N GLU A 530 -14.76 1.03 28.84
CA GLU A 530 -14.76 2.47 28.57
C GLU A 530 -14.18 3.22 29.78
N PRO A 531 -13.18 4.12 29.60
CA PRO A 531 -12.63 4.90 30.69
C PRO A 531 -13.70 5.74 31.39
N ILE A 532 -13.60 5.87 32.71
CA ILE A 532 -14.47 6.76 33.48
C ILE A 532 -13.97 8.20 33.30
N LEU A 533 -14.79 9.05 32.67
CA LEU A 533 -14.50 10.46 32.43
C LEU A 533 -15.48 11.33 33.21
N GLY A 534 -14.96 12.37 33.88
CA GLY A 534 -15.75 13.34 34.62
C GLY A 534 -16.60 12.76 35.74
N TYR A 535 -17.85 13.26 35.82
CA TYR A 535 -18.77 13.01 36.93
C TYR A 535 -19.43 11.63 36.83
N VAL A 536 -19.40 10.87 37.93
CA VAL A 536 -20.02 9.54 38.02
C VAL A 536 -21.26 9.60 38.91
N ALA A 537 -22.45 9.34 38.35
CA ALA A 537 -23.70 9.42 39.10
C ALA A 537 -23.93 8.27 40.10
N GLN A 538 -23.34 7.10 39.84
CA GLN A 538 -23.49 5.90 40.67
C GLN A 538 -22.12 5.39 41.12
N PRO A 539 -21.93 5.04 42.40
CA PRO A 539 -20.66 4.50 42.88
C PRO A 539 -20.18 3.34 42.01
N THR A 540 -19.01 3.50 41.39
CA THR A 540 -18.46 2.52 40.44
C THR A 540 -17.10 2.06 40.92
N LEU A 541 -16.93 0.75 41.12
CA LEU A 541 -15.62 0.18 41.43
C LEU A 541 -14.73 0.22 40.19
N ALA A 542 -13.55 0.82 40.34
CA ALA A 542 -12.63 1.03 39.23
C ALA A 542 -11.17 0.79 39.63
N LEU A 543 -10.36 0.52 38.61
CA LEU A 543 -8.91 0.51 38.66
C LEU A 543 -8.39 1.91 38.36
N ARG A 544 -7.55 2.47 39.25
CA ARG A 544 -6.77 3.68 38.96
C ARG A 544 -5.49 3.28 38.24
N ALA A 545 -5.44 3.54 36.94
CA ALA A 545 -4.33 3.08 36.14
C ALA A 545 -3.18 4.11 36.16
N SER A 546 -1.94 3.61 36.04
CA SER A 546 -0.76 4.46 35.92
C SER A 546 -0.60 4.97 34.48
N ALA A 547 0.31 5.93 34.28
CA ALA A 547 0.58 6.44 32.95
C ALA A 547 1.28 5.39 32.07
N PHE A 548 0.87 5.32 30.80
CA PHE A 548 1.52 4.45 29.82
C PHE A 548 2.92 4.93 29.43
N GLN A 549 3.80 3.95 29.28
CA GLN A 549 5.08 4.07 28.59
C GLN A 549 4.97 3.37 27.23
N PHE A 550 5.31 4.10 26.16
CA PHE A 550 5.19 3.62 24.80
C PHE A 550 6.55 3.22 24.22
N GLY A 551 6.56 2.13 23.47
CA GLY A 551 7.61 1.77 22.53
C GLY A 551 6.98 1.21 21.26
N THR A 552 7.77 0.93 20.23
CA THR A 552 7.26 0.36 18.98
C THR A 552 8.02 -0.92 18.59
N ARG A 553 7.34 -1.82 17.89
CA ARG A 553 7.93 -3.04 17.30
C ARG A 553 7.55 -3.11 15.82
N ARG A 554 8.50 -3.51 14.98
CA ARG A 554 8.29 -3.73 13.54
C ARG A 554 8.12 -5.21 13.24
N GLU A 555 7.21 -5.50 12.33
CA GLU A 555 7.00 -6.82 11.71
C GLU A 555 6.84 -6.60 10.20
N GLY A 556 7.95 -6.59 9.46
CA GLY A 556 7.98 -6.04 8.09
C GLY A 556 7.63 -4.55 8.09
N GLU A 557 6.64 -4.16 7.28
CA GLU A 557 6.07 -2.80 7.35
C GLU A 557 5.01 -2.61 8.44
N ALA A 558 4.50 -3.68 9.05
CA ALA A 558 3.55 -3.52 10.16
C ALA A 558 4.27 -2.91 11.36
N LEU A 559 3.62 -1.93 11.98
CA LEU A 559 4.12 -1.25 13.17
C LEU A 559 3.18 -1.55 14.33
N HIS A 560 3.72 -2.05 15.43
CA HIS A 560 2.98 -2.32 16.64
C HIS A 560 3.40 -1.34 17.72
N LEU A 561 2.43 -0.67 18.34
CA LEU A 561 2.64 0.06 19.58
C LEU A 561 2.71 -0.95 20.72
N THR A 562 3.87 -1.00 21.39
CA THR A 562 4.07 -1.77 22.62
C THR A 562 3.87 -0.86 23.81
N VAL A 563 3.12 -1.31 24.79
CA VAL A 563 2.76 -0.49 25.95
C VAL A 563 3.22 -1.18 27.23
N LYS A 564 3.84 -0.39 28.10
CA LYS A 564 4.21 -0.78 29.46
C LYS A 564 3.52 0.13 30.47
N GLU A 565 3.29 -0.40 31.65
CA GLU A 565 2.73 0.28 32.81
C GLU A 565 3.45 -0.24 34.05
N ASP A 566 3.94 0.67 34.89
CA ASP A 566 4.73 0.35 36.09
C ASP A 566 5.92 -0.61 35.83
N GLY A 567 6.54 -0.47 34.65
CA GLY A 567 7.66 -1.31 34.20
C GLY A 567 7.27 -2.66 33.60
N GLY A 568 6.01 -3.10 33.77
CA GLY A 568 5.47 -4.35 33.23
C GLY A 568 4.86 -4.20 31.83
N PRO A 569 5.00 -5.20 30.94
CA PRO A 569 4.36 -5.16 29.62
C PRO A 569 2.85 -5.34 29.73
N ILE A 570 2.09 -4.43 29.14
CA ILE A 570 0.63 -4.56 29.01
C ILE A 570 0.27 -5.46 27.84
N GLY A 571 0.87 -5.16 26.70
CA GLY A 571 0.63 -5.82 25.43
C GLY A 571 0.98 -4.90 24.27
N SER A 572 0.54 -5.30 23.08
CA SER A 572 0.71 -4.52 21.85
C SER A 572 -0.62 -4.30 21.12
N VAL A 573 -0.69 -3.20 20.38
CA VAL A 573 -1.77 -2.88 19.44
C VAL A 573 -1.15 -2.50 18.09
N LEU A 574 -1.77 -2.92 16.98
CA LEU A 574 -1.35 -2.48 15.66
C LEU A 574 -1.48 -0.95 15.56
N LEU A 575 -0.42 -0.29 15.13
CA LEU A 575 -0.35 1.15 14.90
C LEU A 575 -0.50 1.41 13.41
N ASP A 576 -1.75 1.42 12.95
CA ASP A 576 -2.15 1.67 11.57
C ASP A 576 -2.70 3.09 11.39
N PHE A 577 -3.05 3.42 10.16
CA PHE A 577 -3.53 4.75 9.77
C PHE A 577 -4.78 5.16 10.57
N ASP A 578 -5.78 4.28 10.69
CA ASP A 578 -7.04 4.60 11.38
C ASP A 578 -6.81 4.88 12.87
N LEU A 579 -5.97 4.09 13.55
CA LEU A 579 -5.65 4.34 14.96
C LEU A 579 -4.87 5.64 15.15
N LEU A 580 -3.91 5.94 14.27
CA LEU A 580 -3.15 7.19 14.33
C LEU A 580 -4.03 8.40 14.04
N ARG A 581 -4.93 8.30 13.06
CA ARG A 581 -5.85 9.38 12.72
C ARG A 581 -6.77 9.70 13.90
N GLU A 582 -7.34 8.69 14.55
CA GLU A 582 -8.13 8.88 15.77
C GLU A 582 -7.28 9.51 16.88
N ALA A 583 -6.07 8.98 17.12
CA ALA A 583 -5.18 9.50 18.14
C ALA A 583 -4.87 10.98 17.91
N MET A 584 -4.49 11.36 16.69
CA MET A 584 -4.12 12.73 16.32
C MET A 584 -5.27 13.74 16.40
N THR A 585 -6.52 13.30 16.56
CA THR A 585 -7.63 14.21 16.90
C THR A 585 -7.74 14.53 18.39
N CYS A 586 -7.01 13.81 19.25
CA CYS A 586 -6.96 14.07 20.68
C CYS A 586 -6.01 15.24 20.97
N SER A 587 -6.42 16.16 21.84
CA SER A 587 -5.63 17.31 22.29
C SER A 587 -5.82 17.53 23.78
N ASP A 588 -4.74 17.84 24.51
CA ASP A 588 -4.80 18.25 25.92
C ASP A 588 -5.63 17.32 26.82
N ASP A 589 -5.49 16.00 26.63
CA ASP A 589 -6.26 14.97 27.33
C ASP A 589 -7.78 14.95 27.05
N TRP A 590 -8.25 15.72 26.06
CA TRP A 590 -9.58 15.60 25.47
C TRP A 590 -9.57 14.59 24.33
N LEU A 591 -10.52 13.65 24.39
CA LEU A 591 -10.74 12.68 23.33
C LEU A 591 -11.28 13.37 22.08
N GLY A 592 -10.60 13.15 20.96
CA GLY A 592 -11.14 13.43 19.64
C GLY A 592 -12.07 12.31 19.16
N MET A 593 -12.79 12.57 18.08
CA MET A 593 -13.63 11.57 17.42
C MET A 593 -13.48 11.68 15.91
N THR A 594 -13.35 10.53 15.25
CA THR A 594 -13.45 10.42 13.78
C THR A 594 -14.47 9.37 13.35
N GLU A 595 -14.81 9.34 12.06
CA GLU A 595 -15.65 8.30 11.47
C GLU A 595 -15.02 6.90 11.50
N ALA A 596 -13.71 6.79 11.75
CA ALA A 596 -13.01 5.51 11.89
C ALA A 596 -13.19 4.87 13.29
N ARG A 597 -13.86 5.55 14.22
CA ARG A 597 -14.07 5.09 15.60
C ARG A 597 -14.76 3.73 15.68
N GLU A 598 -15.68 3.42 14.76
CA GLU A 598 -16.35 2.11 14.70
C GLU A 598 -15.35 0.95 14.49
N GLN A 599 -14.25 1.20 13.78
CA GLN A 599 -13.21 0.21 13.49
C GLN A 599 -12.12 0.18 14.57
N THR A 600 -11.79 1.33 15.17
CA THR A 600 -10.71 1.45 16.15
C THR A 600 -11.15 1.16 17.59
N GLU A 601 -12.36 1.54 17.99
CA GLU A 601 -12.84 1.40 19.38
C GLU A 601 -12.81 -0.06 19.86
N PRO A 602 -13.25 -1.09 19.10
CA PRO A 602 -13.17 -2.47 19.57
C PRO A 602 -11.73 -2.93 19.87
N ARG A 603 -10.74 -2.42 19.11
CA ARG A 603 -9.32 -2.72 19.34
C ARG A 603 -8.79 -1.99 20.57
N VAL A 604 -9.15 -0.72 20.72
CA VAL A 604 -8.79 0.10 21.88
C VAL A 604 -9.42 -0.46 23.16
N GLU A 605 -10.69 -0.84 23.11
CA GLU A 605 -11.43 -1.47 24.22
C GLU A 605 -10.77 -2.79 24.63
N ARG A 606 -10.49 -3.70 23.67
CA ARG A 606 -9.76 -4.96 23.94
C ARG A 606 -8.38 -4.69 24.56
N PHE A 607 -7.71 -3.65 24.11
CA PHE A 607 -6.42 -3.26 24.66
C PHE A 607 -6.55 -2.77 26.12
N ARG A 608 -7.53 -1.90 26.42
CA ARG A 608 -7.82 -1.44 27.78
C ARG A 608 -8.22 -2.61 28.70
N ALA A 609 -9.01 -3.55 28.20
CA ALA A 609 -9.42 -4.75 28.94
C ALA A 609 -8.23 -5.61 29.39
N ARG A 610 -7.08 -5.55 28.71
CA ARG A 610 -5.85 -6.24 29.16
C ARG A 610 -5.32 -5.72 30.50
N ARG A 611 -5.70 -4.52 30.95
CA ARG A 611 -5.40 -4.04 32.31
C ARG A 611 -6.16 -4.82 33.39
N LEU A 612 -7.32 -5.38 33.05
CA LEU A 612 -8.24 -6.03 33.99
C LEU A 612 -8.01 -7.55 34.09
N VAL A 613 -6.92 -8.08 33.53
CA VAL A 613 -6.62 -9.51 33.60
C VAL A 613 -6.30 -9.91 35.05
N SER A 614 -6.88 -11.01 35.51
CA SER A 614 -6.84 -11.49 36.89
C SER A 614 -5.43 -11.58 37.48
N SER A 615 -4.43 -11.98 36.69
CA SER A 615 -3.03 -12.07 37.11
C SER A 615 -2.43 -10.72 37.51
N ARG A 616 -2.93 -9.60 36.97
CA ARG A 616 -2.53 -8.25 37.36
C ARG A 616 -3.35 -7.71 38.52
N LEU A 617 -4.65 -8.02 38.54
CA LEU A 617 -5.52 -7.65 39.66
C LEU A 617 -5.15 -8.39 40.95
N ALA A 618 -4.43 -9.51 40.87
CA ALA A 618 -3.91 -10.23 42.02
C ALA A 618 -2.68 -9.55 42.68
N GLN A 619 -2.10 -8.51 42.07
CA GLN A 619 -0.89 -7.84 42.55
C GLN A 619 -1.18 -6.55 43.35
N ASN A 620 -2.23 -6.55 44.18
CA ASN A 620 -2.71 -5.37 44.93
C ASN A 620 -2.84 -4.10 44.06
N PRO A 621 -3.72 -4.12 43.04
CA PRO A 621 -3.93 -2.97 42.18
C PRO A 621 -4.49 -1.78 42.99
N PRO A 622 -4.18 -0.53 42.61
CA PRO A 622 -4.78 0.67 43.19
C PRO A 622 -6.28 0.75 42.79
N LEU A 623 -7.15 0.22 43.64
CA LEU A 623 -8.60 0.24 43.44
C LEU A 623 -9.24 1.46 44.11
N ALA A 624 -10.32 1.94 43.52
CA ALA A 624 -11.12 3.04 44.06
C ALA A 624 -12.61 2.86 43.77
N VAL A 625 -13.45 3.44 44.63
CA VAL A 625 -14.86 3.66 44.32
C VAL A 625 -15.01 5.09 43.83
N GLU A 626 -15.44 5.24 42.59
CA GLU A 626 -15.67 6.56 42.01
C GLU A 626 -17.14 6.97 42.13
N HIS A 627 -17.39 8.13 42.76
CA HIS A 627 -18.71 8.71 42.92
C HIS A 627 -18.64 10.25 42.88
N GLY A 628 -19.45 10.86 42.02
CA GLY A 628 -19.36 12.27 41.67
C GLY A 628 -18.03 12.62 41.00
N MET A 629 -17.34 13.63 41.52
CA MET A 629 -15.93 13.96 41.21
C MET A 629 -14.99 13.58 42.37
N ARG A 630 -15.49 12.83 43.37
CA ARG A 630 -14.70 12.39 44.52
C ARG A 630 -14.05 11.04 44.22
N ASP A 631 -12.91 10.88 44.88
CA ASP A 631 -11.95 9.81 44.70
C ASP A 631 -11.80 9.06 46.05
N ASP A 632 -12.63 8.06 46.33
CA ASP A 632 -12.52 7.28 47.58
C ASP A 632 -11.61 6.06 47.33
N GLN A 633 -10.36 6.12 47.82
CA GLN A 633 -9.39 5.01 47.71
C GLN A 633 -9.80 3.83 48.59
N ILE A 634 -9.69 2.61 48.05
CA ILE A 634 -9.85 1.36 48.80
C ILE A 634 -8.46 0.81 49.11
N SER A 635 -8.08 0.77 50.39
CA SER A 635 -6.94 -0.04 50.84
C SER A 635 -7.41 -1.47 51.09
N VAL A 636 -6.93 -2.42 50.29
CA VAL A 636 -7.12 -3.85 50.57
C VAL A 636 -6.04 -4.26 51.58
N GLU A 637 -6.42 -4.47 52.83
CA GLU A 637 -5.54 -5.12 53.82
C GLU A 637 -5.42 -6.60 53.43
N THR A 638 -4.23 -7.03 53.02
CA THR A 638 -3.91 -8.44 52.84
C THR A 638 -3.49 -9.03 54.18
N ASP A 639 -4.36 -9.85 54.79
CA ASP A 639 -4.00 -10.76 55.89
C ASP A 639 -3.12 -11.92 55.42
#